data_AF-A0A1E5A264-F1
#
_entry.id   AF-A0A1E5A264-F1
#
_cell.length_a   1.000
_cell.length_b   1.000
_cell.length_c   1.000
_cell.angle_alpha   90.00
_cell.angle_beta   90.00
_cell.angle_gamma   90.00
#
_symmetry.space_group_name_H-M   'P 1'
#
loop_
_entity.id
_entity.type
_entity.pdbx_description
1 polymer ?
#
loop_
_entity_poly.entity_id
_entity_poly.type
_entity_poly.pdbx_seq_one_letter_code
_entity_poly.pdbx_strand_id
1 'polypeptide(L)'
;MTLTAQYPTAPSPAHEASDSWSGDLPRQEEAIDVVEAAINTDGTDTDQQQTRVLRSSMLKNWNSSNADVQLNPISCVEVYRELVTRGNPVHLLPQAPDSSGDASSKALNSARYLQTRHDDRTLSQQCRKLQMETSPDNPAIRYSLYIAAGFAVTIDRQGQKKRIPLLLIPVTIDRSRGRGSPYTVSYTQGSLRLNPHIAESCDSHVEQIIEPFDTAADMRDFLRALSRKLHATLQCRISANTGLFTLQSDVLTDISPDERLDLELARTRPGTEFQPMPPAPDQFNAQLAIRMLRFIDGDQLSAALQSFAGTKEQGLSSESLLARDPDLHGENLEKSLKCAQWLTEIGLGYWRLQHIYKLPERVRRMAADIENLCEQSEFKRHFNSSEQTVGLLVNLYKSHSRINNAPPEMQHHAISMHADPDTRLLLQKAKIQAASIEHQMETARELFHLSAVPNSRSLARLIKIIAKREQESQLTNPAYFRARRQLNEILKTHNGLVTDKDLESLTELSKTLKFSELFENDVYYKRCFGNLFRGVNSNWQRLDSVVNFARNLSYELDSSHLVSRLIEHWPSFQRDFNSLTPALRPAATSAHKLTTLIPMFVSSETNLANTVKTAVKFHDKVNQWQRYLQKNVTDVSLTPYAMLEKSAAAMSMQSPVVSLSQQEYDDRIYHHIVGKGLSRETVAATAEWLRVSIERLEIDIPTIRRYLDSESSFDSPARIKSL
;
A
#
# COMPACT_ATOMS: atom_id res chain seq x y z
N MET A 1 10.59 -60.34 37.39
CA MET A 1 9.35 -61.13 37.31
C MET A 1 8.29 -60.25 36.67
N THR A 2 8.04 -60.53 35.41
CA THR A 2 7.26 -59.77 34.43
C THR A 2 5.80 -60.23 34.49
N LEU A 3 4.86 -59.29 34.60
CA LEU A 3 3.43 -59.54 34.46
C LEU A 3 2.97 -59.03 33.09
N THR A 4 2.56 -60.01 32.28
CA THR A 4 2.01 -59.94 30.94
C THR A 4 0.54 -59.50 30.97
N ALA A 5 0.18 -58.53 30.14
CA ALA A 5 -1.20 -58.24 29.77
C ALA A 5 -1.37 -58.49 28.27
N GLN A 6 -2.23 -59.46 27.95
CA GLN A 6 -2.60 -59.90 26.60
C GLN A 6 -3.56 -58.88 25.97
N TYR A 7 -3.28 -58.46 24.74
CA TYR A 7 -4.23 -57.78 23.86
C TYR A 7 -4.85 -58.78 22.86
N PRO A 8 -6.13 -58.64 22.51
CA PRO A 8 -6.77 -59.49 21.52
C PRO A 8 -6.41 -59.06 20.09
N THR A 9 -6.06 -60.06 19.28
CA THR A 9 -5.81 -60.00 17.83
C THR A 9 -7.07 -59.66 17.03
N ALA A 10 -6.99 -58.64 16.19
CA ALA A 10 -7.93 -58.37 15.09
C ALA A 10 -7.36 -58.92 13.76
N PRO A 11 -8.22 -59.32 12.80
CA PRO A 11 -7.81 -60.15 11.66
C PRO A 11 -7.14 -59.36 10.53
N SER A 12 -6.20 -60.04 9.88
CA SER A 12 -5.47 -59.61 8.67
C SER A 12 -6.42 -59.34 7.49
N PRO A 13 -6.23 -58.26 6.72
CA PRO A 13 -6.82 -58.14 5.39
C PRO A 13 -5.93 -58.86 4.36
N ALA A 14 -6.59 -59.49 3.40
CA ALA A 14 -6.01 -60.25 2.32
C ALA A 14 -5.26 -59.35 1.32
N HIS A 15 -4.18 -59.92 0.78
CA HIS A 15 -3.49 -59.44 -0.42
C HIS A 15 -4.44 -59.50 -1.63
N GLU A 16 -4.66 -58.36 -2.29
CA GLU A 16 -5.12 -58.31 -3.68
C GLU A 16 -4.12 -57.51 -4.53
N ALA A 17 -3.98 -58.00 -5.75
CA ALA A 17 -2.90 -57.75 -6.69
C ALA A 17 -2.82 -56.30 -7.19
N SER A 18 -1.59 -55.82 -7.31
CA SER A 18 -1.24 -54.60 -8.03
C SER A 18 -1.10 -54.91 -9.53
N ASP A 19 -2.14 -54.63 -10.32
CA ASP A 19 -2.02 -54.53 -11.77
C ASP A 19 -1.72 -53.09 -12.16
N SER A 20 -0.55 -52.91 -12.76
CA SER A 20 -0.05 -51.68 -13.35
C SER A 20 -0.84 -51.34 -14.62
N TRP A 21 -1.58 -50.23 -14.59
CA TRP A 21 -2.14 -49.60 -15.78
C TRP A 21 -1.28 -48.40 -16.19
N SER A 22 -0.42 -48.61 -17.18
CA SER A 22 0.16 -47.57 -18.02
C SER A 22 -0.77 -47.36 -19.21
N GLY A 23 -1.49 -46.24 -19.24
CA GLY A 23 -2.35 -45.85 -20.36
C GLY A 23 -2.17 -44.37 -20.65
N ASP A 24 -1.63 -44.07 -21.83
CA ASP A 24 -1.40 -42.73 -22.36
C ASP A 24 -2.69 -41.88 -22.41
N LEU A 25 -2.58 -40.64 -21.94
CA LEU A 25 -3.62 -39.60 -22.02
C LEU A 25 -3.62 -38.94 -23.41
N PRO A 26 -4.78 -38.70 -24.05
CA PRO A 26 -4.85 -37.88 -25.25
C PRO A 26 -4.74 -36.38 -24.91
N ARG A 27 -4.14 -35.62 -25.83
CA ARG A 27 -3.83 -34.18 -25.71
C ARG A 27 -5.10 -33.32 -25.67
N GLN A 28 -5.05 -32.29 -24.83
CA GLN A 28 -6.13 -31.35 -24.47
C GLN A 28 -6.55 -30.34 -25.57
N GLU A 29 -6.08 -30.45 -26.81
CA GLU A 29 -6.29 -29.39 -27.82
C GLU A 29 -7.56 -29.54 -28.68
N GLU A 30 -8.23 -30.70 -28.71
CA GLU A 30 -9.42 -30.91 -29.56
C GLU A 30 -10.77 -30.49 -28.93
N ALA A 31 -10.79 -30.07 -27.66
CA ALA A 31 -12.05 -29.73 -26.96
C ALA A 31 -12.48 -28.26 -27.11
N ILE A 32 -11.62 -27.40 -27.66
CA ILE A 32 -11.86 -25.95 -27.75
C ILE A 32 -12.55 -25.57 -29.07
N ASP A 33 -12.25 -26.27 -30.17
CA ASP A 33 -12.80 -25.95 -31.50
C ASP A 33 -14.28 -26.33 -31.68
N VAL A 34 -14.81 -27.23 -30.85
CA VAL A 34 -16.22 -27.68 -30.93
C VAL A 34 -17.19 -26.70 -30.26
N VAL A 35 -16.70 -25.81 -29.39
CA VAL A 35 -17.55 -24.85 -28.66
C VAL A 35 -17.70 -23.52 -29.42
N GLU A 36 -16.71 -23.12 -30.22
CA GLU A 36 -16.81 -21.88 -31.03
C GLU A 36 -17.71 -22.02 -32.26
N ALA A 37 -17.92 -23.25 -32.78
CA ALA A 37 -18.80 -23.49 -33.92
C ALA A 37 -20.30 -23.38 -33.60
N ALA A 38 -20.70 -23.47 -32.32
CA ALA A 38 -22.11 -23.49 -31.91
C ALA A 38 -22.70 -22.11 -31.58
N ILE A 39 -21.87 -21.05 -31.51
CA ILE A 39 -22.29 -19.71 -31.07
C ILE A 39 -22.65 -18.78 -32.27
N ASN A 40 -22.37 -19.19 -33.51
CA ASN A 40 -22.45 -18.32 -34.68
C ASN A 40 -23.65 -18.52 -35.62
N THR A 41 -24.77 -19.10 -35.17
CA THR A 41 -25.98 -19.18 -36.01
C THR A 41 -27.26 -18.78 -35.27
N ASP A 42 -27.93 -17.81 -35.89
CA ASP A 42 -29.35 -17.39 -35.80
C ASP A 42 -29.74 -16.22 -34.87
N GLY A 43 -29.99 -15.07 -35.53
CA GLY A 43 -30.78 -13.95 -35.02
C GLY A 43 -31.04 -12.92 -36.15
N THR A 44 -32.27 -12.85 -36.65
CA THR A 44 -32.67 -12.05 -37.83
C THR A 44 -32.85 -10.55 -37.54
N ASP A 45 -32.49 -9.71 -38.54
CA ASP A 45 -32.40 -8.23 -38.52
C ASP A 45 -33.67 -7.43 -38.16
N THR A 46 -34.84 -8.06 -38.08
CA THR A 46 -36.12 -7.37 -37.87
C THR A 46 -36.33 -6.89 -36.44
N ASP A 47 -35.76 -7.56 -35.43
CA ASP A 47 -35.95 -7.18 -34.03
C ASP A 47 -35.13 -5.96 -33.62
N GLN A 48 -33.97 -5.73 -34.25
CA GLN A 48 -33.10 -4.58 -33.96
C GLN A 48 -33.67 -3.24 -34.45
N GLN A 49 -34.53 -3.24 -35.48
CA GLN A 49 -35.14 -2.02 -35.99
C GLN A 49 -36.30 -1.53 -35.11
N GLN A 50 -37.08 -2.42 -34.50
CA GLN A 50 -38.16 -2.03 -33.58
C GLN A 50 -37.64 -1.47 -32.25
N THR A 51 -36.50 -1.97 -31.75
CA THR A 51 -35.88 -1.45 -30.52
C THR A 51 -35.29 -0.04 -30.70
N ARG A 52 -34.84 0.31 -31.92
CA ARG A 52 -34.29 1.65 -32.22
C ARG A 52 -35.34 2.75 -32.26
N VAL A 53 -36.55 2.45 -32.76
CA VAL A 53 -37.65 3.42 -32.85
C VAL A 53 -38.24 3.72 -31.46
N LEU A 54 -38.35 2.70 -30.59
CA LEU A 54 -38.80 2.87 -29.20
C LEU A 54 -37.80 3.66 -28.33
N ARG A 55 -36.49 3.45 -28.52
CA ARG A 55 -35.44 4.23 -27.83
C ARG A 55 -35.45 5.71 -28.19
N SER A 56 -35.66 6.05 -29.47
CA SER A 56 -35.71 7.44 -29.94
C SER A 56 -36.92 8.22 -29.41
N SER A 57 -38.03 7.52 -29.10
CA SER A 57 -39.25 8.13 -28.57
C SER A 57 -39.15 8.41 -27.06
N MET A 58 -38.56 7.49 -26.29
CA MET A 58 -38.39 7.66 -24.84
C MET A 58 -37.35 8.74 -24.48
N LEU A 59 -36.30 8.92 -25.28
CA LEU A 59 -35.27 9.95 -25.07
C LEU A 59 -35.77 11.40 -25.29
N LYS A 60 -36.85 11.59 -26.06
CA LYS A 60 -37.44 12.92 -26.28
C LYS A 60 -38.39 13.37 -25.17
N ASN A 61 -39.02 12.42 -24.45
CA ASN A 61 -39.98 12.73 -23.39
C ASN A 61 -39.33 12.89 -21.99
N TRP A 62 -38.10 12.42 -21.79
CA TRP A 62 -37.39 12.52 -20.50
C TRP A 62 -36.80 13.92 -20.24
N ASN A 63 -36.46 14.68 -21.28
CA ASN A 63 -35.78 15.98 -21.15
C ASN A 63 -36.72 17.16 -20.81
N SER A 64 -38.02 16.95 -20.66
CA SER A 64 -39.01 18.03 -20.44
C SER A 64 -39.51 18.14 -19.00
N SER A 65 -38.96 17.39 -18.04
CA SER A 65 -39.47 17.38 -16.67
C SER A 65 -38.36 17.20 -15.65
N ASN A 66 -37.64 18.29 -15.35
CA ASN A 66 -37.00 18.56 -14.07
C ASN A 66 -36.44 19.99 -14.13
N ALA A 67 -37.23 20.95 -13.64
CA ALA A 67 -36.80 22.31 -13.42
C ALA A 67 -36.23 22.42 -12.01
N ASP A 68 -34.93 22.12 -11.87
CA ASP A 68 -34.17 22.45 -10.67
C ASP A 68 -33.50 23.83 -10.83
N VAL A 69 -33.51 24.56 -9.71
CA VAL A 69 -33.18 25.98 -9.56
C VAL A 69 -31.72 26.26 -9.98
N GLN A 70 -31.56 27.17 -10.95
CA GLN A 70 -30.25 27.62 -11.43
C GLN A 70 -29.58 28.55 -10.40
N LEU A 71 -28.50 28.06 -9.77
CA LEU A 71 -27.47 28.92 -9.19
C LEU A 71 -26.43 29.23 -10.28
N ASN A 72 -25.88 30.45 -10.27
CA ASN A 72 -24.92 30.92 -11.29
C ASN A 72 -23.77 29.90 -11.50
N PRO A 73 -23.46 29.53 -12.75
CA PRO A 73 -22.50 28.47 -13.03
C PRO A 73 -21.07 28.93 -12.76
N ILE A 74 -20.47 28.37 -11.71
CA ILE A 74 -19.03 28.45 -11.42
C ILE A 74 -18.27 27.58 -12.44
N SER A 75 -17.15 28.08 -12.97
CA SER A 75 -16.34 27.34 -13.93
C SER A 75 -15.39 26.35 -13.22
N CYS A 76 -15.69 25.05 -13.28
CA CYS A 76 -14.80 23.97 -12.84
C CYS A 76 -13.37 24.06 -13.42
N VAL A 77 -13.21 24.75 -14.56
CA VAL A 77 -11.94 24.94 -15.26
C VAL A 77 -10.97 25.84 -14.46
N GLU A 78 -11.48 26.82 -13.72
CA GLU A 78 -10.64 27.79 -12.99
C GLU A 78 -10.05 27.18 -11.71
N VAL A 79 -10.85 26.39 -10.98
CA VAL A 79 -10.45 25.64 -9.79
C VAL A 79 -9.33 24.63 -10.08
N TYR A 80 -9.46 23.90 -11.19
CA TYR A 80 -8.43 22.93 -11.59
C TYR A 80 -7.15 23.59 -12.08
N ARG A 81 -7.27 24.68 -12.87
CA ARG A 81 -6.11 25.43 -13.35
C ARG A 81 -5.22 25.85 -12.17
N GLU A 82 -5.82 26.30 -11.07
CA GLU A 82 -5.11 26.72 -9.86
C GLU A 82 -4.55 25.56 -9.01
N LEU A 83 -5.20 24.40 -9.00
CA LEU A 83 -4.68 23.21 -8.33
C LEU A 83 -3.46 22.63 -9.05
N VAL A 84 -3.44 22.67 -10.38
CA VAL A 84 -2.36 22.13 -11.22
C VAL A 84 -1.16 23.07 -11.35
N THR A 85 -1.38 24.39 -11.55
CA THR A 85 -0.28 25.37 -11.59
C THR A 85 0.54 25.41 -10.31
N ARG A 86 -0.01 24.93 -9.20
CA ARG A 86 0.63 24.93 -7.87
C ARG A 86 1.18 23.56 -7.44
N GLY A 87 1.20 22.56 -8.33
CA GLY A 87 1.81 21.24 -8.07
C GLY A 87 1.10 20.37 -7.03
N ASN A 88 -0.17 20.64 -6.73
CA ASN A 88 -0.93 19.84 -5.76
C ASN A 88 -1.32 18.47 -6.35
N PRO A 89 -1.24 17.38 -5.57
CA PRO A 89 -1.65 16.05 -6.04
C PRO A 89 -3.17 16.01 -6.27
N VAL A 90 -3.56 15.62 -7.50
CA VAL A 90 -4.95 15.45 -7.92
C VAL A 90 -5.33 13.98 -7.78
N HIS A 91 -6.40 13.68 -7.05
CA HIS A 91 -6.87 12.30 -6.83
C HIS A 91 -8.21 12.08 -7.54
N LEU A 92 -8.34 11.00 -8.31
CA LEU A 92 -9.60 10.62 -8.97
C LEU A 92 -10.38 9.62 -8.10
N LEU A 93 -11.70 9.75 -8.06
CA LEU A 93 -12.60 8.93 -7.25
C LEU A 93 -13.84 8.50 -8.05
N PRO A 94 -14.19 7.20 -8.09
CA PRO A 94 -15.49 6.75 -8.56
C PRO A 94 -16.55 6.87 -7.45
N GLN A 95 -17.77 7.34 -7.78
CA GLN A 95 -18.92 7.32 -6.86
C GLN A 95 -19.93 6.23 -7.27
N ALA A 96 -20.50 5.53 -6.29
CA ALA A 96 -21.63 4.60 -6.48
C ALA A 96 -22.93 5.37 -6.86
N PRO A 97 -23.90 4.74 -7.55
CA PRO A 97 -25.11 5.42 -8.00
C PRO A 97 -25.99 5.87 -6.84
N ASP A 98 -26.66 7.02 -7.03
CA ASP A 98 -27.67 7.56 -6.11
C ASP A 98 -28.94 6.70 -6.19
N SER A 99 -28.99 5.60 -5.44
CA SER A 99 -30.22 4.84 -5.20
C SER A 99 -30.59 4.89 -3.73
N SER A 100 -31.75 5.47 -3.44
CA SER A 100 -32.40 5.42 -2.13
C SER A 100 -32.71 3.97 -1.74
N GLY A 101 -31.86 3.37 -0.92
CA GLY A 101 -32.09 2.05 -0.33
C GLY A 101 -30.81 1.31 0.07
N ASP A 102 -30.46 1.40 1.37
CA ASP A 102 -29.72 0.42 2.19
C ASP A 102 -28.42 -0.26 1.69
N ALA A 103 -27.73 0.27 0.70
CA ALA A 103 -26.46 -0.28 0.21
C ALA A 103 -25.17 0.43 0.74
N SER A 104 -25.25 1.27 1.77
CA SER A 104 -24.19 2.25 2.11
C SER A 104 -22.92 1.69 2.80
N SER A 105 -22.92 0.48 3.37
CA SER A 105 -21.76 0.00 4.15
C SER A 105 -20.77 -0.91 3.40
N LYS A 106 -21.10 -1.43 2.20
CA LYS A 106 -20.26 -2.41 1.48
C LYS A 106 -19.44 -1.83 0.32
N ALA A 107 -19.82 -0.68 -0.24
CA ALA A 107 -19.15 -0.12 -1.42
C ALA A 107 -17.85 0.66 -1.09
N LEU A 108 -17.66 1.16 0.14
CA LEU A 108 -16.47 1.94 0.51
C LEU A 108 -15.19 1.14 0.76
N ASN A 109 -15.24 -0.19 0.74
CA ASN A 109 -14.04 -1.03 0.86
C ASN A 109 -13.28 -1.23 -0.47
N SER A 110 -13.68 -0.54 -1.54
CA SER A 110 -12.99 -0.47 -2.84
C SER A 110 -12.00 0.71 -2.94
N ALA A 111 -11.43 1.13 -1.80
CA ALA A 111 -10.48 2.24 -1.64
C ALA A 111 -9.11 2.08 -2.36
N ARG A 112 -9.09 1.58 -3.61
CA ARG A 112 -7.89 1.39 -4.43
C ARG A 112 -8.05 1.77 -5.90
N TYR A 113 -9.12 2.48 -6.27
CA TYR A 113 -9.25 3.00 -7.62
C TYR A 113 -8.86 4.48 -7.62
N LEU A 114 -7.62 4.76 -8.04
CA LEU A 114 -7.07 6.07 -8.40
C LEU A 114 -6.68 7.06 -7.27
N GLN A 115 -6.68 6.60 -6.01
CA GLN A 115 -6.29 7.43 -4.85
C GLN A 115 -4.77 7.59 -4.66
N THR A 116 -3.94 6.89 -5.45
CA THR A 116 -2.46 6.97 -5.39
C THR A 116 -1.90 7.37 -6.76
N ARG A 117 -0.72 8.01 -6.80
CA ARG A 117 -0.02 8.29 -8.06
C ARG A 117 0.24 6.96 -8.78
N HIS A 118 -0.25 6.83 -10.01
CA HIS A 118 -0.06 5.65 -10.86
C HIS A 118 0.84 6.03 -12.04
N ASP A 119 1.70 5.12 -12.49
CA ASP A 119 2.36 5.29 -13.80
C ASP A 119 1.33 5.17 -14.94
N ASP A 120 1.68 5.67 -16.13
CA ASP A 120 0.74 5.74 -17.28
C ASP A 120 0.17 4.37 -17.65
N ARG A 121 0.93 3.30 -17.46
CA ARG A 121 0.51 1.92 -17.77
C ARG A 121 -0.53 1.42 -16.77
N THR A 122 -0.26 1.62 -15.48
CA THR A 122 -1.13 1.25 -14.36
C THR A 122 -2.40 2.08 -14.37
N LEU A 123 -2.29 3.39 -14.60
CA LEU A 123 -3.42 4.29 -14.76
C LEU A 123 -4.29 3.84 -15.94
N SER A 124 -3.69 3.55 -17.10
CA SER A 124 -4.43 3.05 -18.27
C SER A 124 -5.13 1.71 -18.00
N GLN A 125 -4.52 0.80 -17.23
CA GLN A 125 -5.13 -0.47 -16.83
C GLN A 125 -6.31 -0.27 -15.87
N GLN A 126 -6.16 0.61 -14.87
CA GLN A 126 -7.24 0.92 -13.93
C GLN A 126 -8.40 1.67 -14.61
N CYS A 127 -8.10 2.61 -15.51
CA CYS A 127 -9.11 3.28 -16.33
C CYS A 127 -9.82 2.31 -17.27
N ARG A 128 -9.12 1.34 -17.88
CA ARG A 128 -9.76 0.26 -18.67
C ARG A 128 -10.66 -0.62 -17.82
N LYS A 129 -10.23 -0.96 -16.61
CA LYS A 129 -11.01 -1.75 -15.66
C LYS A 129 -12.30 -1.03 -15.27
N LEU A 130 -12.19 0.26 -14.90
CA LEU A 130 -13.35 1.12 -14.63
C LEU A 130 -14.25 1.28 -15.86
N GLN A 131 -13.70 1.39 -17.08
CA GLN A 131 -14.46 1.43 -18.33
C GLN A 131 -15.24 0.13 -18.61
N MET A 132 -14.64 -1.03 -18.35
CA MET A 132 -15.34 -2.32 -18.46
C MET A 132 -16.44 -2.46 -17.41
N GLU A 133 -16.21 -1.95 -16.20
CA GLU A 133 -17.20 -1.93 -15.11
C GLU A 133 -18.32 -0.88 -15.33
N THR A 134 -18.11 0.13 -16.20
CA THR A 134 -19.06 1.18 -16.60
C THR A 134 -19.69 0.95 -17.99
N SER A 135 -19.58 -0.25 -18.55
CA SER A 135 -20.06 -0.56 -19.90
C SER A 135 -21.53 -0.13 -20.11
N PRO A 136 -21.87 0.50 -21.26
CA PRO A 136 -23.20 1.07 -21.53
C PRO A 136 -24.36 0.07 -21.52
N ASP A 137 -24.09 -1.24 -21.46
CA ASP A 137 -25.09 -2.30 -21.41
C ASP A 137 -25.74 -2.46 -20.01
N ASN A 138 -25.25 -1.74 -18.99
CA ASN A 138 -25.89 -1.69 -17.66
C ASN A 138 -26.41 -0.27 -17.35
N PRO A 139 -27.63 0.09 -17.82
CA PRO A 139 -28.16 1.46 -17.71
C PRO A 139 -28.43 1.93 -16.27
N ALA A 140 -28.34 1.04 -15.28
CA ALA A 140 -28.62 1.35 -13.88
C ALA A 140 -27.43 1.96 -13.12
N ILE A 141 -26.21 1.94 -13.67
CA ILE A 141 -25.01 2.34 -12.91
C ILE A 141 -24.11 3.26 -13.74
N ARG A 142 -24.38 4.57 -13.71
CA ARG A 142 -23.42 5.58 -14.16
C ARG A 142 -22.47 5.91 -13.01
N TYR A 143 -21.27 5.34 -13.03
CA TYR A 143 -20.22 5.80 -12.13
C TYR A 143 -19.72 7.16 -12.62
N SER A 144 -19.98 8.21 -11.84
CA SER A 144 -19.39 9.53 -12.05
C SER A 144 -17.97 9.54 -11.48
N LEU A 145 -17.01 10.02 -12.27
CA LEU A 145 -15.63 10.24 -11.82
C LEU A 145 -15.52 11.65 -11.23
N TYR A 146 -14.82 11.76 -10.11
CA TYR A 146 -14.59 13.02 -9.43
C TYR A 146 -13.11 13.24 -9.15
N ILE A 147 -12.66 14.48 -9.23
CA ILE A 147 -11.41 14.92 -8.63
C ILE A 147 -11.69 15.34 -7.19
N ALA A 148 -10.92 14.82 -6.23
CA ALA A 148 -10.96 15.29 -4.85
C ALA A 148 -10.09 16.54 -4.64
N ALA A 149 -10.68 17.57 -4.02
CA ALA A 149 -9.96 18.73 -3.53
C ALA A 149 -10.09 18.84 -2.01
N GLY A 150 -8.96 18.71 -1.32
CA GLY A 150 -8.88 18.70 0.15
C GLY A 150 -9.35 17.40 0.81
N PHE A 151 -8.83 17.10 2.00
CA PHE A 151 -9.24 15.93 2.80
C PHE A 151 -9.45 16.34 4.26
N ALA A 152 -10.56 15.90 4.85
CA ALA A 152 -10.76 15.89 6.30
C ALA A 152 -10.20 14.61 6.90
N VAL A 153 -9.69 14.70 8.12
CA VAL A 153 -9.38 13.54 8.95
C VAL A 153 -10.49 13.43 9.99
N THR A 154 -11.27 12.36 9.92
CA THR A 154 -12.25 12.02 10.96
C THR A 154 -11.70 10.90 11.80
N ILE A 155 -12.15 10.80 13.04
CA ILE A 155 -11.88 9.66 13.91
C ILE A 155 -13.17 8.86 13.95
N ASP A 156 -13.14 7.60 13.54
CA ASP A 156 -14.32 6.76 13.59
C ASP A 156 -14.68 6.36 15.03
N ARG A 157 -15.81 5.66 15.20
CA ARG A 157 -16.26 5.18 16.52
C ARG A 157 -15.27 4.23 17.21
N GLN A 158 -14.30 3.69 16.48
CA GLN A 158 -13.27 2.78 16.97
C GLN A 158 -11.94 3.51 17.28
N GLY A 159 -11.90 4.84 17.14
CA GLY A 159 -10.68 5.63 17.35
C GLY A 159 -9.72 5.63 16.15
N GLN A 160 -10.08 5.02 15.02
CA GLN A 160 -9.23 5.01 13.83
C GLN A 160 -9.37 6.30 13.03
N LYS A 161 -8.24 6.86 12.60
CA LYS A 161 -8.19 8.05 11.75
C LYS A 161 -8.57 7.66 10.31
N LYS A 162 -9.70 8.16 9.81
CA LYS A 162 -10.17 8.00 8.43
C LYS A 162 -9.98 9.32 7.67
N ARG A 163 -9.42 9.27 6.45
CA ARG A 163 -9.34 10.42 5.54
C ARG A 163 -10.56 10.43 4.62
N ILE A 164 -11.26 11.55 4.55
CA ILE A 164 -12.46 11.73 3.74
C ILE A 164 -12.26 12.96 2.84
N PRO A 165 -12.43 12.86 1.51
CA PRO A 165 -12.27 14.01 0.62
C PRO A 165 -13.31 15.08 0.94
N LEU A 166 -12.94 16.37 0.86
CA LEU A 166 -13.81 17.50 1.20
C LEU A 166 -14.73 17.87 0.03
N LEU A 167 -14.12 18.17 -1.12
CA LEU A 167 -14.80 18.57 -2.34
C LEU A 167 -14.58 17.54 -3.44
N LEU A 168 -15.60 17.34 -4.26
CA LEU A 168 -15.64 16.44 -5.41
C LEU A 168 -15.98 17.27 -6.66
N ILE A 169 -15.07 17.25 -7.63
CA ILE A 169 -15.20 17.98 -8.91
C ILE A 169 -15.52 16.95 -10.00
N PRO A 170 -16.71 16.97 -10.62
CA PRO A 170 -17.07 15.98 -11.63
C PRO A 170 -16.16 16.09 -12.87
N VAL A 171 -15.66 14.96 -13.34
CA VAL A 171 -14.82 14.87 -14.54
C VAL A 171 -15.29 13.77 -15.48
N THR A 172 -15.18 14.04 -16.78
CA THR A 172 -15.40 13.09 -17.87
C THR A 172 -14.05 12.72 -18.47
N ILE A 173 -13.83 11.43 -18.72
CA ILE A 173 -12.60 10.97 -19.39
C ILE A 173 -12.95 10.58 -20.82
N ASP A 174 -12.56 11.42 -21.76
CA ASP A 174 -12.74 11.18 -23.19
C ASP A 174 -11.51 10.50 -23.77
N ARG A 175 -11.70 9.48 -24.60
CA ARG A 175 -10.60 8.81 -25.30
C ARG A 175 -10.29 9.56 -26.60
N SER A 176 -9.18 10.29 -26.64
CA SER A 176 -8.70 10.94 -27.88
C SER A 176 -8.30 9.88 -28.91
N ARG A 177 -8.87 9.93 -30.11
CA ARG A 177 -8.56 8.97 -31.21
C ARG A 177 -7.19 9.20 -31.87
N GLY A 178 -6.33 10.06 -31.30
CA GLY A 178 -5.01 10.40 -31.84
C GLY A 178 -3.89 9.48 -31.34
N ARG A 179 -2.86 9.25 -32.17
CA ARG A 179 -1.62 8.58 -31.77
C ARG A 179 -0.78 9.55 -30.92
N GLY A 180 -0.91 9.51 -29.59
CA GLY A 180 0.02 10.27 -28.74
C GLY A 180 -0.37 10.44 -27.27
N SER A 181 -1.66 10.41 -26.93
CA SER A 181 -2.13 10.33 -25.54
C SER A 181 -3.50 9.66 -25.53
N PRO A 182 -3.73 8.62 -24.71
CA PRO A 182 -4.91 7.80 -24.87
C PRO A 182 -6.18 8.42 -24.27
N TYR A 183 -6.08 9.43 -23.40
CA TYR A 183 -7.24 10.00 -22.70
C TYR A 183 -7.09 11.50 -22.43
N THR A 184 -8.15 12.26 -22.65
CA THR A 184 -8.33 13.65 -22.24
C THR A 184 -9.38 13.73 -21.15
N VAL A 185 -9.01 14.25 -19.98
CA VAL A 185 -9.96 14.51 -18.89
C VAL A 185 -10.61 15.88 -19.17
N SER A 186 -11.90 15.87 -19.49
CA SER A 186 -12.73 17.04 -19.67
C SER A 186 -13.56 17.29 -18.41
N TYR A 187 -13.82 18.55 -18.07
CA TYR A 187 -14.67 18.90 -16.93
C TYR A 187 -16.11 18.94 -17.42
N THR A 188 -17.00 18.29 -16.70
CA THR A 188 -18.44 18.55 -16.88
C THR A 188 -18.71 19.92 -16.25
N GLN A 189 -19.50 20.79 -16.90
CA GLN A 189 -19.92 22.09 -16.36
C GLN A 189 -20.90 21.94 -15.17
N GLY A 190 -20.54 21.15 -14.16
CA GLY A 190 -21.29 20.98 -12.93
C GLY A 190 -20.79 21.91 -11.82
N SER A 191 -21.61 22.12 -10.80
CA SER A 191 -21.18 22.76 -9.56
C SER A 191 -20.24 21.84 -8.77
N LEU A 192 -19.31 22.44 -8.03
CA LEU A 192 -18.51 21.74 -7.01
C LEU A 192 -19.46 21.03 -6.03
N ARG A 193 -19.19 19.76 -5.73
CA ARG A 193 -19.99 18.99 -4.76
C ARG A 193 -19.19 18.79 -3.49
N LEU A 194 -19.83 18.95 -2.33
CA LEU A 194 -19.25 18.43 -1.08
C LEU A 194 -19.31 16.90 -1.13
N ASN A 195 -18.36 16.25 -0.48
CA ASN A 195 -18.46 14.81 -0.30
C ASN A 195 -19.74 14.45 0.48
N PRO A 196 -20.60 13.58 -0.05
CA PRO A 196 -21.87 13.24 0.57
C PRO A 196 -21.73 12.68 1.98
N HIS A 197 -20.63 12.01 2.34
CA HIS A 197 -20.42 11.55 3.72
C HIS A 197 -20.20 12.68 4.73
N ILE A 198 -19.61 13.79 4.28
CA ILE A 198 -19.49 14.99 5.10
C ILE A 198 -20.86 15.66 5.18
N ALA A 199 -21.58 15.70 4.06
CA ALA A 199 -22.93 16.26 4.02
C ALA A 199 -23.91 15.48 4.94
N GLU A 200 -23.86 14.16 4.94
CA GLU A 200 -24.64 13.27 5.82
C GLU A 200 -24.29 13.45 7.30
N SER A 201 -23.02 13.81 7.60
CA SER A 201 -22.57 14.06 8.97
C SER A 201 -22.89 15.47 9.46
N CYS A 202 -23.25 16.38 8.55
CA CYS A 202 -23.66 17.76 8.83
C CYS A 202 -25.19 17.83 8.75
N ASP A 203 -25.90 17.69 9.86
CA ASP A 203 -27.37 17.81 9.92
C ASP A 203 -27.88 19.03 9.12
N SER A 204 -28.62 18.79 8.02
CA SER A 204 -29.43 19.71 7.16
C SER A 204 -28.96 21.15 6.85
N HIS A 205 -27.79 21.58 7.31
CA HIS A 205 -27.27 22.96 7.21
C HIS A 205 -26.04 23.07 6.31
N VAL A 206 -25.69 22.01 5.59
CA VAL A 206 -24.54 21.95 4.66
C VAL A 206 -24.54 23.11 3.67
N GLU A 207 -25.72 23.47 3.17
CA GLU A 207 -25.89 24.56 2.20
C GLU A 207 -25.50 25.94 2.77
N GLN A 208 -25.49 26.11 4.10
CA GLN A 208 -25.05 27.33 4.76
C GLN A 208 -23.53 27.35 5.05
N ILE A 209 -22.88 26.18 5.03
CA ILE A 209 -21.45 26.05 5.33
C ILE A 209 -20.60 26.40 4.09
N ILE A 210 -21.10 26.08 2.90
CA ILE A 210 -20.40 26.30 1.64
C ILE A 210 -20.77 27.68 1.11
N GLU A 211 -19.92 28.67 1.39
CA GLU A 211 -20.00 29.94 0.69
C GLU A 211 -19.70 29.74 -0.81
N PRO A 212 -20.34 30.53 -1.70
CA PRO A 212 -19.97 30.54 -3.11
C PRO A 212 -18.49 30.88 -3.23
N PHE A 213 -17.75 30.09 -4.01
CA PHE A 213 -16.33 30.34 -4.25
C PHE A 213 -16.18 31.63 -5.05
N ASP A 214 -15.58 32.65 -4.43
CA ASP A 214 -15.15 33.86 -5.12
C ASP A 214 -13.94 33.53 -5.98
N THR A 215 -14.07 33.62 -7.31
CA THR A 215 -13.00 33.31 -8.26
C THR A 215 -11.83 34.29 -8.17
N ALA A 216 -12.02 35.44 -7.52
CA ALA A 216 -10.94 36.37 -7.19
C ALA A 216 -10.13 35.97 -5.95
N ALA A 217 -10.63 35.03 -5.11
CA ALA A 217 -9.98 34.60 -3.89
C ALA A 217 -9.08 33.36 -4.11
N ASP A 218 -8.00 33.22 -3.32
CA ASP A 218 -7.12 32.05 -3.40
C ASP A 218 -7.87 30.78 -2.96
N MET A 219 -7.81 29.71 -3.76
CA MET A 219 -8.38 28.40 -3.45
C MET A 219 -7.93 27.88 -2.07
N ARG A 220 -6.70 28.19 -1.63
CA ARG A 220 -6.23 27.81 -0.30
C ARG A 220 -6.96 28.55 0.81
N ASP A 221 -7.28 29.83 0.59
CA ASP A 221 -8.03 30.64 1.55
C ASP A 221 -9.47 30.17 1.63
N PHE A 222 -10.06 29.82 0.49
CA PHE A 222 -11.37 29.17 0.44
C PHE A 222 -11.38 27.82 1.17
N LEU A 223 -10.43 26.92 0.87
CA LEU A 223 -10.32 25.62 1.55
C LEU A 223 -10.03 25.78 3.05
N ARG A 224 -9.24 26.79 3.45
CA ARG A 224 -9.02 27.12 4.87
C ARG A 224 -10.28 27.67 5.52
N ALA A 225 -11.03 28.54 4.86
CA ALA A 225 -12.29 29.08 5.37
C ALA A 225 -13.33 27.96 5.53
N LEU A 226 -13.48 27.11 4.51
CA LEU A 226 -14.34 25.93 4.53
C LEU A 226 -13.90 24.95 5.63
N SER A 227 -12.60 24.68 5.76
CA SER A 227 -12.06 23.86 6.84
C SER A 227 -12.33 24.46 8.23
N ARG A 228 -12.21 25.77 8.42
CA ARG A 228 -12.51 26.41 9.71
C ARG A 228 -13.99 26.30 10.04
N LYS A 229 -14.87 26.53 9.06
CA LYS A 229 -16.32 26.38 9.23
C LYS A 229 -16.71 24.94 9.53
N LEU A 230 -16.21 23.97 8.77
CA LEU A 230 -16.44 22.55 9.03
C LEU A 230 -15.89 22.12 10.40
N HIS A 231 -14.72 22.63 10.81
CA HIS A 231 -14.17 22.34 12.15
C HIS A 231 -15.08 22.89 13.26
N ALA A 232 -15.58 24.12 13.10
CA ALA A 232 -16.50 24.74 14.04
C ALA A 232 -17.85 24.00 14.13
N THR A 233 -18.35 23.48 13.00
CA THR A 233 -19.65 22.79 12.95
C THR A 233 -19.58 21.31 13.35
N LEU A 234 -18.52 20.59 12.98
CA LEU A 234 -18.45 19.13 13.13
C LEU A 234 -17.61 18.64 14.33
N GLN A 235 -16.94 19.55 15.06
CA GLN A 235 -15.90 19.20 16.04
C GLN A 235 -14.81 18.23 15.50
N CYS A 236 -14.71 18.08 14.17
CA CYS A 236 -13.79 17.15 13.53
C CYS A 236 -12.42 17.82 13.32
N ARG A 237 -11.31 17.21 13.73
CA ARG A 237 -9.95 17.77 13.49
C ARG A 237 -9.60 17.69 12.00
N ILE A 238 -9.78 18.79 11.27
CA ILE A 238 -9.37 18.88 9.87
C ILE A 238 -7.88 19.22 9.83
N SER A 239 -7.07 18.26 9.37
CA SER A 239 -5.67 18.51 9.04
C SER A 239 -5.62 19.15 7.66
N ALA A 240 -5.48 20.47 7.61
CA ALA A 240 -5.16 21.19 6.38
C ALA A 240 -3.67 20.99 6.02
N ASN A 241 -3.23 19.74 5.85
CA ASN A 241 -1.90 19.43 5.37
C ASN A 241 -1.93 19.29 3.84
N THR A 242 -1.57 20.36 3.14
CA THR A 242 -1.19 20.32 1.72
C THR A 242 0.26 19.89 1.51
N GLY A 243 0.94 19.34 2.52
CA GLY A 243 2.33 18.91 2.43
C GLY A 243 2.68 17.80 3.43
N LEU A 244 3.49 16.86 2.94
CA LEU A 244 4.24 15.74 3.54
C LEU A 244 3.86 15.14 4.92
N PHE A 245 3.98 13.82 4.95
CA PHE A 245 3.75 12.90 6.06
C PHE A 245 4.59 13.16 7.31
N THR A 246 3.94 13.16 8.47
CA THR A 246 4.54 12.70 9.74
C THR A 246 3.64 11.63 10.36
N LEU A 247 4.16 10.40 10.43
CA LEU A 247 3.57 9.30 11.18
C LEU A 247 3.76 9.58 12.68
N GLN A 248 2.68 9.92 13.39
CA GLN A 248 2.69 9.85 14.86
C GLN A 248 2.67 8.37 15.28
N SER A 249 3.74 7.93 15.94
CA SER A 249 3.90 6.60 16.52
C SER A 249 3.41 6.60 17.96
N ASP A 250 2.13 6.24 18.16
CA ASP A 250 1.54 6.05 19.50
C ASP A 250 1.75 4.62 20.06
N VAL A 251 2.51 3.75 19.38
CA VAL A 251 2.60 2.30 19.72
C VAL A 251 3.77 1.96 20.66
N LEU A 252 4.48 2.94 21.23
CA LEU A 252 5.57 2.69 22.19
C LEU A 252 5.36 3.51 23.47
N THR A 253 4.38 3.12 24.29
CA THR A 253 4.08 3.80 25.56
C THR A 253 4.90 3.30 26.76
N ASP A 254 5.77 2.29 26.60
CA ASP A 254 6.67 1.80 27.66
C ASP A 254 8.10 2.32 27.51
N ILE A 255 8.24 3.62 27.22
CA ILE A 255 9.54 4.29 27.18
C ILE A 255 9.74 4.99 28.53
N SER A 256 10.86 4.74 29.20
CA SER A 256 11.16 5.41 30.48
C SER A 256 11.14 6.94 30.31
N PRO A 257 10.78 7.71 31.36
CA PRO A 257 10.68 9.18 31.26
C PRO A 257 11.93 9.85 30.69
N ASP A 258 13.12 9.34 31.05
CA ASP A 258 14.41 9.83 30.55
C ASP A 258 14.59 9.58 29.05
N GLU A 259 14.15 8.43 28.55
CA GLU A 259 14.22 8.08 27.12
C GLU A 259 13.19 8.87 26.29
N ARG A 260 12.06 9.25 26.88
CA ARG A 260 11.04 10.08 26.21
C ARG A 260 11.55 11.51 26.01
N LEU A 261 12.24 12.07 27.00
CA LEU A 261 12.86 13.39 26.91
C LEU A 261 13.95 13.43 25.83
N ASP A 262 14.79 12.39 25.74
CA ASP A 262 15.82 12.27 24.70
C ASP A 262 15.22 12.21 23.28
N LEU A 263 14.07 11.52 23.11
CA LEU A 263 13.34 11.43 21.84
C LEU A 263 12.57 12.71 21.50
N GLU A 264 12.04 13.43 22.49
CA GLU A 264 11.35 14.70 22.30
C GLU A 264 12.33 15.83 21.97
N LEU A 265 13.52 15.86 22.56
CA LEU A 265 14.60 16.80 22.22
C LEU A 265 15.14 16.61 20.80
N ALA A 266 15.05 15.40 20.24
CA ALA A 266 15.38 15.13 18.84
C ALA A 266 14.25 15.58 17.86
N ARG A 267 13.05 15.89 18.35
CA ARG A 267 11.84 16.18 17.55
C ARG A 267 11.46 17.66 17.48
N THR A 268 12.04 18.52 18.30
CA THR A 268 11.69 19.95 18.32
C THR A 268 12.38 20.70 17.17
N ARG A 269 11.69 20.79 16.03
CA ARG A 269 11.85 21.90 15.08
C ARG A 269 10.51 22.66 14.98
N PRO A 270 10.51 24.01 15.02
CA PRO A 270 9.32 24.79 14.71
C PRO A 270 8.93 24.58 13.24
N GLY A 271 7.64 24.42 12.96
CA GLY A 271 7.12 24.23 11.61
C GLY A 271 7.17 25.54 10.83
N THR A 272 8.01 25.59 9.80
CA THR A 272 8.16 26.73 8.89
C THR A 272 7.23 26.59 7.68
N GLU A 273 6.69 27.72 7.23
CA GLU A 273 5.83 27.80 6.05
C GLU A 273 6.62 27.43 4.79
N PHE A 274 6.16 26.41 4.04
CA PHE A 274 6.83 25.98 2.82
C PHE A 274 6.70 27.02 1.71
N GLN A 275 7.78 27.74 1.42
CA GLN A 275 7.92 28.48 0.18
C GLN A 275 8.18 27.51 -1.00
N PRO A 276 7.78 27.84 -2.24
CA PRO A 276 8.14 27.03 -3.41
C PRO A 276 9.64 27.12 -3.71
N MET A 277 10.23 26.02 -4.21
CA MET A 277 11.63 25.99 -4.62
C MET A 277 11.91 27.00 -5.75
N PRO A 278 13.10 27.60 -5.81
CA PRO A 278 13.49 28.38 -6.98
C PRO A 278 13.49 27.49 -8.24
N PRO A 279 13.15 28.04 -9.43
CA PRO A 279 13.23 27.28 -10.68
C PRO A 279 14.67 26.85 -10.96
N ALA A 280 14.85 25.64 -11.49
CA ALA A 280 16.17 25.09 -11.78
C ALA A 280 16.82 25.82 -12.99
N PRO A 281 18.06 26.32 -12.88
CA PRO A 281 18.73 26.94 -14.01
C PRO A 281 18.99 25.93 -15.14
N ASP A 282 19.17 26.41 -16.38
CA ASP A 282 19.35 25.57 -17.57
C ASP A 282 20.49 24.56 -17.48
N GLN A 283 21.48 24.88 -16.65
CA GLN A 283 22.70 24.12 -16.42
C GLN A 283 22.63 23.32 -15.11
N PHE A 284 21.45 23.20 -14.47
CA PHE A 284 21.26 22.40 -13.27
C PHE A 284 21.45 20.90 -13.55
N ASN A 285 22.17 20.22 -12.65
CA ASN A 285 22.36 18.78 -12.72
C ASN A 285 21.92 18.12 -11.40
N ALA A 286 20.78 17.41 -11.43
CA ALA A 286 20.20 16.77 -10.25
C ALA A 286 21.13 15.73 -9.59
N GLN A 287 21.88 14.97 -10.40
CA GLN A 287 22.84 13.98 -9.89
C GLN A 287 24.02 14.64 -9.19
N LEU A 288 24.46 15.80 -9.70
CA LEU A 288 25.48 16.61 -9.05
C LEU A 288 24.96 17.20 -7.73
N ALA A 289 23.72 17.69 -7.72
CA ALA A 289 23.07 18.22 -6.52
C ALA A 289 22.95 17.15 -5.41
N ILE A 290 22.50 15.93 -5.76
CA ILE A 290 22.43 14.79 -4.81
C ILE A 290 23.82 14.45 -4.27
N ARG A 291 24.86 14.52 -5.10
CA ARG A 291 26.24 14.30 -4.64
C ARG A 291 26.73 15.41 -3.73
N MET A 292 26.53 16.68 -4.09
CA MET A 292 26.89 17.82 -3.23
C MET A 292 26.21 17.73 -1.86
N LEU A 293 24.90 17.43 -1.84
CA LEU A 293 24.13 17.22 -0.61
C LEU A 293 24.52 15.97 0.20
N ARG A 294 25.31 15.05 -0.37
CA ARG A 294 25.88 13.91 0.38
C ARG A 294 27.15 14.27 1.14
N PHE A 295 27.82 15.36 0.77
CA PHE A 295 29.16 15.68 1.26
C PHE A 295 29.26 17.02 2.00
N ILE A 296 28.21 17.85 2.00
CA ILE A 296 28.28 19.26 2.42
C ILE A 296 27.09 19.61 3.33
N ASP A 297 27.34 20.30 4.45
CA ASP A 297 26.31 20.96 5.27
C ASP A 297 25.97 22.37 4.71
N GLY A 298 24.85 22.99 5.15
CA GLY A 298 24.37 24.23 4.53
C GLY A 298 25.37 25.38 4.57
N ASP A 299 26.15 25.45 5.65
CA ASP A 299 27.16 26.49 5.88
C ASP A 299 28.45 26.24 5.08
N GLN A 300 28.88 24.98 4.91
CA GLN A 300 30.01 24.66 4.03
C GLN A 300 29.66 24.88 2.56
N LEU A 301 28.40 24.69 2.16
CA LEU A 301 27.98 24.93 0.77
C LEU A 301 28.03 26.43 0.43
N SER A 302 27.58 27.29 1.35
CA SER A 302 27.64 28.74 1.17
C SER A 302 29.09 29.25 1.16
N ALA A 303 29.95 28.69 2.03
CA ALA A 303 31.37 29.01 2.08
C ALA A 303 32.14 28.55 0.81
N ALA A 304 31.87 27.33 0.32
CA ALA A 304 32.43 26.84 -0.95
C ALA A 304 31.92 27.68 -2.14
N LEU A 305 30.65 28.08 -2.15
CA LEU A 305 30.12 28.93 -3.22
C LEU A 305 30.76 30.33 -3.25
N GLN A 306 31.06 30.90 -2.08
CA GLN A 306 31.79 32.16 -1.98
C GLN A 306 33.24 32.02 -2.48
N SER A 307 33.91 30.88 -2.27
CA SER A 307 35.25 30.62 -2.83
C SER A 307 35.21 30.46 -4.36
N PHE A 308 34.16 29.83 -4.90
CA PHE A 308 33.94 29.69 -6.34
C PHE A 308 33.56 31.00 -7.04
N ALA A 309 32.82 31.89 -6.37
CA ALA A 309 32.45 33.21 -6.89
C ALA A 309 33.58 34.25 -6.78
N GLY A 310 34.45 34.12 -5.77
CA GLY A 310 35.58 35.02 -5.51
C GLY A 310 36.85 34.72 -6.29
N THR A 311 36.97 33.58 -6.98
CA THR A 311 38.17 33.20 -7.75
C THR A 311 38.20 33.82 -9.15
N LYS A 312 38.17 35.15 -9.20
CA LYS A 312 38.78 35.95 -10.27
C LYS A 312 39.96 36.71 -9.68
N GLU A 313 41.16 36.20 -9.98
CA GLU A 313 42.44 36.94 -9.96
C GLU A 313 42.87 37.58 -8.63
N GLN A 314 43.23 36.78 -7.62
CA GLN A 314 44.25 37.21 -6.64
C GLN A 314 45.19 36.06 -6.34
N GLY A 315 46.40 36.14 -6.91
CA GLY A 315 47.53 35.33 -6.48
C GLY A 315 47.98 35.81 -5.10
N LEU A 316 47.84 34.95 -4.08
CA LEU A 316 48.32 35.21 -2.74
C LEU A 316 49.40 34.18 -2.38
N SER A 317 50.62 34.70 -2.32
CA SER A 317 51.83 34.03 -1.88
C SER A 317 51.66 33.54 -0.44
N SER A 318 51.80 32.23 -0.25
CA SER A 318 51.66 31.54 1.04
C SER A 318 53.04 31.36 1.67
N GLU A 319 53.63 32.44 2.17
CA GLU A 319 54.81 32.39 3.05
C GLU A 319 54.72 33.52 4.07
N SER A 320 54.10 33.24 5.21
CA SER A 320 54.46 33.79 6.52
C SER A 320 53.34 33.49 7.52
N LEU A 321 53.74 33.12 8.75
CA LEU A 321 52.96 32.94 9.98
C LEU A 321 52.72 31.49 10.42
N LEU A 322 53.81 30.77 10.63
CA LEU A 322 53.90 29.70 11.63
C LEU A 322 55.08 29.98 12.56
N ALA A 323 54.84 30.77 13.61
CA ALA A 323 55.68 30.79 14.80
C ALA A 323 54.87 31.34 15.99
N ARG A 324 54.23 30.44 16.75
CA ARG A 324 54.13 30.52 18.22
C ARG A 324 53.45 29.29 18.84
N ASP A 325 54.20 28.70 19.78
CA ASP A 325 53.88 27.70 20.81
C ASP A 325 53.25 26.35 20.41
N PRO A 326 54.07 25.30 20.20
CA PRO A 326 53.65 23.96 19.80
C PRO A 326 53.29 22.99 20.94
N ASP A 327 53.51 23.34 22.20
CA ASP A 327 53.56 22.31 23.24
C ASP A 327 52.25 22.14 24.00
N LEU A 328 51.55 21.04 23.67
CA LEU A 328 50.60 20.24 24.46
C LEU A 328 49.07 20.41 24.26
N HIS A 329 48.56 21.41 23.53
CA HIS A 329 47.09 21.57 23.36
C HIS A 329 46.57 21.47 21.92
N GLY A 330 47.41 21.65 20.90
CA GLY A 330 46.97 21.64 19.49
C GLY A 330 46.44 20.29 19.00
N GLU A 331 47.24 19.23 19.09
CA GLU A 331 46.84 17.90 18.60
C GLU A 331 45.61 17.34 19.33
N ASN A 332 45.51 17.64 20.64
CA ASN A 332 44.41 17.13 21.44
C ASN A 332 43.08 17.83 21.10
N LEU A 333 43.16 19.14 20.82
CA LEU A 333 42.03 19.92 20.37
C LEU A 333 41.58 19.45 18.98
N GLU A 334 42.49 19.32 18.01
CA GLU A 334 42.15 18.91 16.63
C GLU A 334 41.43 17.55 16.60
N LYS A 335 41.93 16.55 17.33
CA LYS A 335 41.27 15.24 17.45
C LYS A 335 39.90 15.35 18.14
N SER A 336 39.72 16.26 19.12
CA SER A 336 38.42 16.50 19.76
C SER A 336 37.42 17.14 18.80
N LEU A 337 37.88 18.03 17.92
CA LEU A 337 37.06 18.65 16.88
C LEU A 337 36.68 17.65 15.78
N LYS A 338 37.63 16.82 15.32
CA LYS A 338 37.33 15.71 14.40
C LYS A 338 36.29 14.75 14.99
N CYS A 339 36.38 14.49 16.29
CA CYS A 339 35.37 13.70 17.01
C CYS A 339 34.00 14.39 16.99
N ALA A 340 33.95 15.67 17.35
CA ALA A 340 32.71 16.44 17.43
C ALA A 340 32.04 16.59 16.06
N GLN A 341 32.85 16.79 15.01
CA GLN A 341 32.41 16.80 13.62
C GLN A 341 31.80 15.45 13.23
N TRP A 342 32.51 14.34 13.46
CA TRP A 342 32.01 13.00 13.14
C TRP A 342 30.70 12.66 13.88
N LEU A 343 30.59 13.05 15.16
CA LEU A 343 29.34 12.87 15.93
C LEU A 343 28.21 13.72 15.36
N THR A 344 28.49 14.94 14.90
CA THR A 344 27.52 15.82 14.25
C THR A 344 27.06 15.26 12.91
N GLU A 345 27.97 14.75 12.08
CA GLU A 345 27.67 14.11 10.79
C GLU A 345 26.72 12.91 10.93
N ILE A 346 26.80 12.16 12.04
CA ILE A 346 25.92 11.01 12.32
C ILE A 346 24.56 11.44 12.90
N GLY A 347 24.39 12.73 13.22
CA GLY A 347 23.16 13.27 13.80
C GLY A 347 23.14 13.32 15.33
N LEU A 348 24.29 13.10 16.00
CA LEU A 348 24.44 13.22 17.46
C LEU A 348 24.94 14.61 17.89
N GLY A 349 24.91 15.60 16.99
CA GLY A 349 25.46 16.94 17.22
C GLY A 349 24.86 17.69 18.42
N TYR A 350 23.59 17.43 18.73
CA TYR A 350 22.87 18.06 19.84
C TYR A 350 22.85 17.24 21.13
N TRP A 351 23.43 16.03 21.12
CA TRP A 351 23.45 15.19 22.31
C TRP A 351 24.50 15.71 23.29
N ARG A 352 24.15 15.80 24.57
CA ARG A 352 25.13 16.14 25.61
C ARG A 352 26.17 15.03 25.72
N LEU A 353 27.43 15.39 25.97
CA LEU A 353 28.53 14.43 26.11
C LEU A 353 28.25 13.36 27.19
N GLN A 354 27.59 13.74 28.29
CA GLN A 354 27.14 12.80 29.32
C GLN A 354 26.27 11.64 28.78
N HIS A 355 25.47 11.88 27.73
CA HIS A 355 24.63 10.85 27.10
C HIS A 355 25.43 10.04 26.09
N ILE A 356 26.33 10.69 25.36
CA ILE A 356 27.26 10.03 24.43
C ILE A 356 28.15 9.02 25.19
N TYR A 357 28.56 9.32 26.42
CA TYR A 357 29.34 8.39 27.26
C TYR A 357 28.59 7.13 27.69
N LYS A 358 27.26 7.16 27.70
CA LYS A 358 26.43 5.97 27.98
C LYS A 358 26.06 5.23 26.70
N LEU A 359 26.36 5.80 25.53
CA LEU A 359 25.90 5.29 24.24
C LEU A 359 26.54 3.94 23.88
N PRO A 360 27.86 3.68 24.08
CA PRO A 360 28.43 2.38 23.79
C PRO A 360 27.70 1.23 24.50
N GLU A 361 27.53 1.30 25.82
CA GLU A 361 26.82 0.24 26.56
C GLU A 361 25.35 0.09 26.16
N ARG A 362 24.70 1.16 25.70
CA ARG A 362 23.35 1.08 25.11
C ARG A 362 23.38 0.33 23.77
N VAL A 363 24.27 0.71 22.85
CA VAL A 363 24.41 0.08 21.52
C VAL A 363 24.83 -1.39 21.65
N ARG A 364 25.75 -1.71 22.57
CA ARG A 364 26.19 -3.08 22.84
C ARG A 364 25.05 -3.96 23.30
N ARG A 365 24.22 -3.47 24.23
CA ARG A 365 23.02 -4.18 24.67
C ARG A 365 22.01 -4.35 23.53
N MET A 366 21.77 -3.32 22.73
CA MET A 366 20.89 -3.40 21.57
C MET A 366 21.36 -4.45 20.54
N ALA A 367 22.66 -4.51 20.27
CA ALA A 367 23.25 -5.54 19.42
C ALA A 367 23.08 -6.94 20.03
N ALA A 368 23.35 -7.09 21.32
CA ALA A 368 23.20 -8.37 22.03
C ALA A 368 21.75 -8.87 22.05
N ASP A 369 20.75 -7.99 22.20
CA ASP A 369 19.33 -8.36 22.15
C ASP A 369 18.97 -8.94 20.77
N ILE A 370 19.44 -8.30 19.69
CA ILE A 370 19.20 -8.76 18.31
C ILE A 370 19.95 -10.07 18.04
N GLU A 371 21.20 -10.16 18.47
CA GLU A 371 22.03 -11.36 18.31
C GLU A 371 21.44 -12.55 19.05
N ASN A 372 21.03 -12.38 20.31
CA ASN A 372 20.36 -13.43 21.11
C ASN A 372 19.11 -13.97 20.39
N LEU A 373 18.25 -13.11 19.86
CA LEU A 373 17.10 -13.56 19.07
C LEU A 373 17.53 -14.32 17.81
N CYS A 374 18.53 -13.79 17.08
CA CYS A 374 19.04 -14.42 15.86
C CYS A 374 19.69 -15.79 16.13
N GLU A 375 20.21 -16.03 17.34
CA GLU A 375 20.81 -17.29 17.74
C GLU A 375 19.78 -18.37 18.08
N GLN A 376 18.56 -18.00 18.47
CA GLN A 376 17.49 -18.93 18.82
C GLN A 376 17.12 -19.84 17.65
N SER A 377 17.06 -21.14 17.93
CA SER A 377 16.86 -22.19 16.91
C SER A 377 15.50 -22.09 16.23
N GLU A 378 14.51 -21.66 16.99
CA GLU A 378 13.12 -21.43 16.62
C GLU A 378 13.04 -20.29 15.60
N PHE A 379 13.79 -19.21 15.81
CA PHE A 379 13.83 -18.09 14.87
C PHE A 379 14.48 -18.50 13.54
N LYS A 380 15.62 -19.20 13.60
CA LYS A 380 16.31 -19.72 12.41
C LYS A 380 15.48 -20.72 11.60
N ARG A 381 14.63 -21.50 12.26
CA ARG A 381 13.75 -22.48 11.61
C ARG A 381 12.73 -21.84 10.66
N HIS A 382 12.18 -20.69 11.06
CA HIS A 382 11.09 -20.05 10.32
C HIS A 382 11.57 -18.94 9.39
N PHE A 383 12.69 -18.28 9.71
CA PHE A 383 13.18 -17.11 8.97
C PHE A 383 14.54 -17.40 8.33
N ASN A 384 14.59 -17.40 7.00
CA ASN A 384 15.84 -17.53 6.26
C ASN A 384 16.75 -16.32 6.52
N SER A 385 18.07 -16.53 6.52
CA SER A 385 19.04 -15.46 6.82
C SER A 385 18.87 -14.23 5.92
N SER A 386 18.47 -14.39 4.66
CA SER A 386 18.24 -13.28 3.72
C SER A 386 16.99 -12.46 4.03
N GLU A 387 15.99 -13.05 4.69
CA GLU A 387 14.70 -12.44 4.98
C GLU A 387 14.68 -11.74 6.34
N GLN A 388 15.67 -12.01 7.19
CA GLN A 388 15.84 -11.40 8.51
C GLN A 388 16.25 -9.93 8.36
N THR A 389 15.28 -9.03 8.18
CA THR A 389 15.47 -7.57 8.12
C THR A 389 14.99 -6.90 9.40
N VAL A 390 15.47 -5.68 9.65
CA VAL A 390 15.00 -4.85 10.78
C VAL A 390 13.50 -4.56 10.68
N GLY A 391 13.01 -4.26 9.48
CA GLY A 391 11.60 -4.00 9.21
C GLY A 391 10.73 -5.20 9.52
N LEU A 392 11.15 -6.40 9.09
CA LEU A 392 10.44 -7.64 9.43
C LEU A 392 10.36 -7.82 10.95
N LEU A 393 11.48 -7.67 11.67
CA LEU A 393 11.52 -7.86 13.11
C LEU A 393 10.57 -6.92 13.86
N VAL A 394 10.57 -5.64 13.48
CA VAL A 394 9.67 -4.62 14.05
C VAL A 394 8.21 -4.92 13.73
N ASN A 395 7.92 -5.32 12.49
CA ASN A 395 6.56 -5.65 12.05
C ASN A 395 6.05 -6.93 12.71
N LEU A 396 6.91 -7.94 12.88
CA LEU A 396 6.59 -9.17 13.58
C LEU A 396 6.19 -8.90 15.04
N TYR A 397 6.92 -8.02 15.72
CA TYR A 397 6.54 -7.57 17.07
C TYR A 397 5.20 -6.82 17.09
N LYS A 398 4.95 -5.91 16.13
CA LYS A 398 3.65 -5.22 16.00
C LYS A 398 2.50 -6.20 15.75
N SER A 399 2.73 -7.23 14.94
CA SER A 399 1.75 -8.28 14.62
C SER A 399 1.59 -9.34 15.70
N HIS A 400 2.34 -9.27 16.81
CA HIS A 400 2.28 -10.26 17.90
C HIS A 400 0.85 -10.51 18.41
N SER A 401 0.10 -9.43 18.67
CA SER A 401 -1.31 -9.55 19.13
C SER A 401 -2.18 -10.27 18.09
N ARG A 402 -1.98 -9.97 16.80
CA ARG A 402 -2.72 -10.62 15.71
C ARG A 402 -2.35 -12.11 15.63
N ILE A 403 -1.07 -12.46 15.65
CA ILE A 403 -0.59 -13.84 15.59
C ILE A 403 -1.18 -14.68 16.75
N ASN A 404 -1.25 -14.11 17.95
CA ASN A 404 -1.82 -14.80 19.11
C ASN A 404 -3.35 -14.94 19.04
N ASN A 405 -4.03 -13.99 18.38
CA ASN A 405 -5.47 -13.98 18.17
C ASN A 405 -5.86 -14.56 16.80
N ALA A 406 -5.08 -15.50 16.27
CA ALA A 406 -5.39 -16.14 15.00
C ALA A 406 -6.72 -16.93 15.08
N PRO A 407 -7.51 -16.95 13.99
CA PRO A 407 -8.72 -17.77 13.93
C PRO A 407 -8.42 -19.24 14.26
N PRO A 408 -9.27 -19.92 15.05
CA PRO A 408 -9.01 -21.31 15.45
C PRO A 408 -8.90 -22.25 14.23
N GLU A 409 -9.56 -21.93 13.12
CA GLU A 409 -9.49 -22.68 11.88
C GLU A 409 -8.08 -22.74 11.28
N MET A 410 -7.20 -21.78 11.59
CA MET A 410 -5.79 -21.79 11.16
C MET A 410 -5.04 -23.03 11.68
N GLN A 411 -5.48 -23.65 12.78
CA GLN A 411 -4.80 -24.83 13.32
C GLN A 411 -4.94 -26.07 12.42
N HIS A 412 -6.02 -26.17 11.65
CA HIS A 412 -6.35 -27.37 10.89
C HIS A 412 -6.47 -27.13 9.38
N HIS A 413 -6.65 -25.87 8.97
CA HIS A 413 -7.00 -25.51 7.60
C HIS A 413 -6.12 -24.39 7.04
N ALA A 414 -4.97 -24.13 7.65
CA ALA A 414 -4.01 -23.20 7.11
C ALA A 414 -3.39 -23.73 5.81
N ILE A 415 -3.40 -22.90 4.76
CA ILE A 415 -2.86 -23.23 3.43
C ILE A 415 -2.06 -22.01 2.96
N SER A 416 -0.88 -22.26 2.38
CA SER A 416 0.04 -21.22 1.90
C SER A 416 -0.62 -20.22 0.93
N MET A 417 -1.54 -20.69 0.09
CA MET A 417 -2.33 -19.90 -0.86
C MET A 417 -3.19 -18.81 -0.19
N HIS A 418 -3.53 -18.92 1.09
CA HIS A 418 -4.35 -17.91 1.77
C HIS A 418 -3.67 -16.54 1.89
N ALA A 419 -2.34 -16.50 1.85
CA ALA A 419 -1.57 -15.26 1.92
C ALA A 419 -1.47 -14.53 0.56
N ASP A 420 -1.85 -15.19 -0.54
CA ASP A 420 -1.76 -14.63 -1.89
C ASP A 420 -2.75 -13.45 -2.04
N PRO A 421 -2.31 -12.30 -2.59
CA PRO A 421 -3.19 -11.17 -2.87
C PRO A 421 -4.39 -11.50 -3.78
N ASP A 422 -4.34 -12.54 -4.60
CA ASP A 422 -5.43 -12.88 -5.52
C ASP A 422 -6.51 -13.77 -4.87
N THR A 423 -6.18 -14.46 -3.78
CA THR A 423 -7.10 -15.40 -3.10
C THR A 423 -8.41 -14.77 -2.62
N ARG A 424 -8.41 -13.48 -2.29
CA ARG A 424 -9.66 -12.77 -1.91
C ARG A 424 -10.60 -12.56 -3.10
N LEU A 425 -10.04 -12.27 -4.28
CA LEU A 425 -10.84 -12.11 -5.50
C LEU A 425 -11.45 -13.45 -5.89
N LEU A 426 -10.68 -14.53 -5.77
CA LEU A 426 -11.17 -15.89 -5.96
C LEU A 426 -12.26 -16.25 -4.95
N LEU A 427 -12.09 -15.87 -3.69
CA LEU A 427 -13.09 -16.10 -2.65
C LEU A 427 -14.40 -15.36 -2.95
N GLN A 428 -14.31 -14.11 -3.40
CA GLN A 428 -15.48 -13.33 -3.80
C GLN A 428 -16.18 -13.96 -5.01
N LYS A 429 -15.42 -14.43 -6.00
CA LYS A 429 -15.96 -15.15 -7.17
C LYS A 429 -16.66 -16.44 -6.76
N ALA A 430 -16.05 -17.23 -5.88
CA ALA A 430 -16.64 -18.46 -5.37
C ALA A 430 -17.96 -18.20 -4.64
N LYS A 431 -18.04 -17.14 -3.81
CA LYS A 431 -19.29 -16.76 -3.13
C LYS A 431 -20.40 -16.35 -4.09
N ILE A 432 -20.06 -15.57 -5.12
CA ILE A 432 -21.05 -15.15 -6.13
C ILE A 432 -21.59 -16.38 -6.88
N GLN A 433 -20.70 -17.30 -7.25
CA GLN A 433 -21.09 -18.56 -7.89
C GLN A 433 -21.97 -19.41 -6.97
N ALA A 434 -21.62 -19.54 -5.70
CA ALA A 434 -22.42 -20.26 -4.71
C ALA A 434 -23.81 -19.63 -4.51
N ALA A 435 -23.88 -18.30 -4.36
CA ALA A 435 -25.15 -17.59 -4.21
C ALA A 435 -26.05 -17.74 -5.45
N SER A 436 -25.46 -17.75 -6.65
CA SER A 436 -26.19 -18.01 -7.88
C SER A 436 -26.75 -19.44 -7.93
N ILE A 437 -25.99 -20.43 -7.46
CA ILE A 437 -26.46 -21.83 -7.38
C ILE A 437 -27.58 -21.95 -6.34
N GLU A 438 -27.40 -21.35 -5.15
CA GLU A 438 -28.43 -21.35 -4.10
C GLU A 438 -29.72 -20.72 -4.58
N HIS A 439 -29.64 -19.58 -5.29
CA HIS A 439 -30.82 -18.93 -5.84
C HIS A 439 -31.56 -19.83 -6.83
N GLN A 440 -30.85 -20.46 -7.78
CA GLN A 440 -31.45 -21.40 -8.72
C GLN A 440 -32.03 -22.64 -8.01
N MET A 441 -31.37 -23.14 -6.97
CA MET A 441 -31.88 -24.23 -6.14
C MET A 441 -33.12 -23.83 -5.35
N GLU A 442 -33.22 -22.59 -4.87
CA GLU A 442 -34.41 -22.08 -4.18
C GLU A 442 -35.59 -21.94 -5.15
N THR A 443 -35.37 -21.38 -6.34
CA THR A 443 -36.41 -21.33 -7.39
C THR A 443 -36.87 -22.74 -7.79
N ALA A 444 -35.93 -23.70 -7.91
CA ALA A 444 -36.28 -25.09 -8.13
C ALA A 444 -37.04 -25.72 -6.95
N ARG A 445 -36.75 -25.32 -5.70
CA ARG A 445 -37.45 -25.79 -4.51
C ARG A 445 -38.93 -25.42 -4.54
N GLU A 446 -39.34 -24.33 -5.20
CA GLU A 446 -40.74 -23.97 -5.34
C GLU A 446 -41.53 -24.99 -6.18
N LEU A 447 -40.88 -25.57 -7.19
CA LEU A 447 -41.49 -26.49 -8.16
C LEU A 447 -41.28 -27.99 -7.81
N PHE A 448 -40.18 -28.31 -7.14
CA PHE A 448 -39.71 -29.69 -6.93
C PHE A 448 -39.50 -30.05 -5.45
N HIS A 449 -39.74 -31.32 -5.11
CA HIS A 449 -39.31 -31.95 -3.87
C HIS A 449 -37.83 -32.30 -3.93
N LEU A 450 -36.93 -31.34 -3.64
CA LEU A 450 -35.48 -31.51 -3.76
C LEU A 450 -34.91 -32.74 -3.01
N SER A 451 -35.55 -33.21 -1.94
CA SER A 451 -35.14 -34.41 -1.21
C SER A 451 -35.34 -35.72 -1.98
N ALA A 452 -36.26 -35.74 -2.95
CA ALA A 452 -36.53 -36.89 -3.81
C ALA A 452 -35.78 -36.82 -5.15
N VAL A 453 -35.09 -35.71 -5.43
CA VAL A 453 -34.38 -35.52 -6.70
C VAL A 453 -33.15 -36.44 -6.73
N PRO A 454 -33.02 -37.32 -7.73
CA PRO A 454 -31.85 -38.18 -7.87
C PRO A 454 -30.64 -37.37 -8.35
N ASN A 455 -29.44 -37.97 -8.35
CA ASN A 455 -28.23 -37.30 -8.86
C ASN A 455 -28.39 -36.82 -10.31
N SER A 456 -27.57 -35.84 -10.71
CA SER A 456 -27.70 -35.15 -12.01
C SER A 456 -27.73 -36.12 -13.21
N ARG A 457 -26.89 -37.16 -13.18
CA ARG A 457 -26.82 -38.18 -14.25
C ARG A 457 -28.11 -39.01 -14.35
N SER A 458 -28.72 -39.34 -13.22
CA SER A 458 -29.95 -40.13 -13.19
C SER A 458 -31.14 -39.28 -13.62
N LEU A 459 -31.21 -38.02 -13.16
CA LEU A 459 -32.23 -37.07 -13.60
C LEU A 459 -32.18 -36.84 -15.12
N ALA A 460 -30.99 -36.60 -15.68
CA ALA A 460 -30.80 -36.45 -17.13
C ALA A 460 -31.24 -37.69 -17.93
N ARG A 461 -31.04 -38.90 -17.38
CA ARG A 461 -31.53 -40.15 -18.00
C ARG A 461 -33.07 -40.21 -17.97
N LEU A 462 -33.70 -39.84 -16.87
CA LEU A 462 -35.17 -39.80 -16.76
C LEU A 462 -35.76 -38.81 -17.77
N ILE A 463 -35.20 -37.60 -17.84
CA ILE A 463 -35.60 -36.57 -18.82
C ILE A 463 -35.47 -37.12 -20.24
N LYS A 464 -34.34 -37.76 -20.58
CA LYS A 464 -34.12 -38.35 -21.91
C LYS A 464 -35.11 -39.47 -22.24
N ILE A 465 -35.55 -40.27 -21.27
CA ILE A 465 -36.55 -41.32 -21.47
C ILE A 465 -37.93 -40.70 -21.74
N ILE A 466 -38.31 -39.65 -21.01
CA ILE A 466 -39.61 -38.99 -21.20
C ILE A 466 -39.64 -38.13 -22.46
N ALA A 467 -38.57 -37.43 -22.80
CA ALA A 467 -38.49 -36.60 -24.01
C ALA A 467 -38.61 -37.42 -25.30
N LYS A 468 -38.27 -38.71 -25.28
CA LYS A 468 -38.43 -39.62 -26.43
C LYS A 468 -39.89 -40.03 -26.73
N ARG A 469 -40.86 -39.50 -25.98
CA ARG A 469 -42.31 -39.78 -26.04
C ARG A 469 -42.97 -39.54 -27.40
N GLU A 470 -42.39 -38.71 -28.27
CA GLU A 470 -42.99 -38.39 -29.58
C GLU A 470 -43.07 -39.58 -30.57
N GLN A 471 -42.42 -40.72 -30.26
CA GLN A 471 -42.59 -41.93 -31.06
C GLN A 471 -43.72 -42.80 -30.51
N GLU A 472 -44.84 -42.89 -31.25
CA GLU A 472 -46.11 -43.55 -30.89
C GLU A 472 -45.99 -45.01 -30.37
N SER A 473 -44.86 -45.68 -30.61
CA SER A 473 -44.56 -47.04 -30.13
C SER A 473 -44.19 -47.13 -28.65
N GLN A 474 -44.03 -46.01 -27.92
CA GLN A 474 -43.53 -46.00 -26.54
C GLN A 474 -44.61 -46.01 -25.45
N LEU A 475 -45.90 -45.92 -25.79
CA LEU A 475 -47.01 -45.96 -24.82
C LEU A 475 -47.13 -47.31 -24.08
N THR A 476 -46.42 -48.35 -24.51
CA THR A 476 -46.35 -49.66 -23.84
C THR A 476 -45.00 -49.93 -23.15
N ASN A 477 -44.04 -49.00 -23.21
CA ASN A 477 -42.70 -49.24 -22.66
C ASN A 477 -42.71 -49.13 -21.12
N PRO A 478 -42.40 -50.22 -20.37
CA PRO A 478 -42.39 -50.18 -18.91
C PRO A 478 -41.37 -49.20 -18.32
N ALA A 479 -40.28 -48.92 -19.03
CA ALA A 479 -39.27 -47.95 -18.59
C ALA A 479 -39.82 -46.52 -18.57
N TYR A 480 -40.68 -46.17 -19.53
CA TYR A 480 -41.34 -44.87 -19.58
C TYR A 480 -42.28 -44.66 -18.39
N PHE A 481 -43.12 -45.65 -18.06
CA PHE A 481 -44.02 -45.56 -16.90
C PHE A 481 -43.27 -45.44 -15.57
N ARG A 482 -42.16 -46.17 -15.42
CA ARG A 482 -41.28 -46.04 -14.24
C ARG A 482 -40.67 -44.65 -14.15
N ALA A 483 -40.12 -44.14 -15.26
CA ALA A 483 -39.52 -42.80 -15.29
C ALA A 483 -40.55 -41.70 -15.00
N ARG A 484 -41.75 -41.81 -15.58
CA ARG A 484 -42.86 -40.89 -15.31
C ARG A 484 -43.30 -40.92 -13.86
N ARG A 485 -43.43 -42.11 -13.25
CA ARG A 485 -43.77 -42.23 -11.83
C ARG A 485 -42.72 -41.55 -10.94
N GLN A 486 -41.44 -41.76 -11.22
CA GLN A 486 -40.34 -41.11 -10.49
C GLN A 486 -40.34 -39.59 -10.67
N LEU A 487 -40.57 -39.07 -11.89
CA LEU A 487 -40.67 -37.62 -12.10
C LEU A 487 -41.92 -37.01 -11.43
N ASN A 488 -43.04 -37.73 -11.42
CA ASN A 488 -44.25 -37.29 -10.70
C ASN A 488 -44.04 -37.26 -9.18
N GLU A 489 -43.19 -38.12 -8.61
CA GLU A 489 -42.81 -38.07 -7.19
C GLU A 489 -41.90 -36.85 -6.87
N ILE A 490 -41.17 -36.33 -7.86
CA ILE A 490 -40.30 -35.16 -7.72
C ILE A 490 -41.09 -33.85 -7.85
N LEU A 491 -42.10 -33.80 -8.72
CA LEU A 491 -42.92 -32.60 -8.94
C LEU A 491 -43.91 -32.38 -7.78
N LYS A 492 -43.98 -31.15 -7.27
CA LYS A 492 -44.97 -30.77 -6.24
C LYS A 492 -46.40 -30.72 -6.78
N THR A 493 -46.54 -30.25 -8.02
CA THR A 493 -47.84 -30.06 -8.65
C THR A 493 -48.23 -31.33 -9.40
N HIS A 494 -49.09 -32.16 -8.80
CA HIS A 494 -49.51 -33.43 -9.38
C HIS A 494 -50.63 -33.25 -10.43
N ASN A 495 -50.26 -32.94 -11.68
CA ASN A 495 -51.24 -32.86 -12.78
C ASN A 495 -51.35 -34.14 -13.63
N GLY A 496 -50.70 -35.23 -13.19
CA GLY A 496 -50.74 -36.54 -13.86
C GLY A 496 -49.95 -36.60 -15.17
N LEU A 497 -49.99 -35.56 -16.01
CA LEU A 497 -49.23 -35.41 -17.25
C LEU A 497 -48.08 -34.42 -17.03
N VAL A 498 -46.84 -34.89 -17.28
CA VAL A 498 -45.65 -34.04 -17.35
C VAL A 498 -45.78 -33.17 -18.60
N THR A 499 -45.79 -31.85 -18.43
CA THR A 499 -45.85 -30.87 -19.52
C THR A 499 -44.46 -30.56 -20.06
N ASP A 500 -44.37 -29.94 -21.24
CA ASP A 500 -43.08 -29.54 -21.82
C ASP A 500 -42.36 -28.51 -20.95
N LYS A 501 -43.13 -27.62 -20.29
CA LYS A 501 -42.59 -26.67 -19.30
C LYS A 501 -41.95 -27.39 -18.11
N ASP A 502 -42.57 -28.47 -17.64
CA ASP A 502 -41.98 -29.28 -16.57
C ASP A 502 -40.66 -29.94 -17.03
N LEU A 503 -40.58 -30.40 -18.29
CA LEU A 503 -39.35 -30.94 -18.86
C LEU A 503 -38.26 -29.88 -19.02
N GLU A 504 -38.60 -28.65 -19.41
CA GLU A 504 -37.68 -27.51 -19.46
C GLU A 504 -37.14 -27.20 -18.06
N SER A 505 -38.01 -27.05 -17.05
CA SER A 505 -37.61 -26.80 -15.67
C SER A 505 -36.80 -27.96 -15.07
N LEU A 506 -37.12 -29.22 -15.39
CA LEU A 506 -36.32 -30.39 -14.99
C LEU A 506 -34.94 -30.41 -15.67
N THR A 507 -34.88 -29.96 -16.93
CA THR A 507 -33.62 -29.82 -17.67
C THR A 507 -32.75 -28.73 -17.06
N GLU A 508 -33.34 -27.60 -16.69
CA GLU A 508 -32.66 -26.53 -15.95
C GLU A 508 -32.16 -27.03 -14.59
N LEU A 509 -33.01 -27.71 -13.81
CA LEU A 509 -32.61 -28.34 -12.54
C LEU A 509 -31.44 -29.31 -12.73
N SER A 510 -31.49 -30.16 -13.75
CA SER A 510 -30.40 -31.09 -14.06
C SER A 510 -29.08 -30.36 -14.38
N LYS A 511 -29.14 -29.21 -15.08
CA LYS A 511 -27.98 -28.36 -15.36
C LYS A 511 -27.45 -27.72 -14.07
N THR A 512 -28.31 -27.16 -13.22
CA THR A 512 -27.89 -26.56 -11.95
C THR A 512 -27.29 -27.58 -11.01
N LEU A 513 -27.85 -28.80 -10.90
CA LEU A 513 -27.24 -29.88 -10.12
C LEU A 513 -25.86 -30.27 -10.65
N LYS A 514 -25.71 -30.38 -11.99
CA LYS A 514 -24.40 -30.66 -12.60
C LYS A 514 -23.40 -29.54 -12.30
N PHE A 515 -23.83 -28.29 -12.39
CA PHE A 515 -22.99 -27.15 -12.10
C PHE A 515 -22.59 -27.09 -10.61
N SER A 516 -23.51 -27.41 -9.69
CA SER A 516 -23.22 -27.57 -8.26
C SER A 516 -22.18 -28.67 -8.00
N GLU A 517 -22.33 -29.84 -8.65
CA GLU A 517 -21.36 -30.94 -8.55
C GLU A 517 -19.98 -30.55 -9.09
N LEU A 518 -19.92 -29.80 -10.21
CA LEU A 518 -18.67 -29.30 -10.79
C LEU A 518 -18.03 -28.25 -9.88
N PHE A 519 -18.82 -27.35 -9.31
CA PHE A 519 -18.34 -26.30 -8.41
C PHE A 519 -17.79 -26.87 -7.10
N GLU A 520 -18.47 -27.86 -6.51
CA GLU A 520 -17.98 -28.57 -5.34
C GLU A 520 -16.69 -29.34 -5.62
N ASN A 521 -16.51 -29.83 -6.85
CA ASN A 521 -15.33 -30.57 -7.28
C ASN A 521 -14.27 -29.74 -8.00
N ASP A 522 -14.39 -28.42 -7.98
CA ASP A 522 -13.43 -27.53 -8.61
C ASP A 522 -12.06 -27.69 -7.91
N VAL A 523 -11.11 -28.25 -8.66
CA VAL A 523 -9.74 -28.53 -8.19
C VAL A 523 -9.02 -27.23 -7.83
N TYR A 524 -9.33 -26.13 -8.52
CA TYR A 524 -8.68 -24.86 -8.30
C TYR A 524 -9.12 -24.23 -6.98
N TYR A 525 -10.44 -24.21 -6.70
CA TYR A 525 -10.93 -23.73 -5.39
C TYR A 525 -10.49 -24.64 -4.25
N LYS A 526 -10.50 -25.97 -4.44
CA LYS A 526 -9.96 -26.92 -3.45
C LYS A 526 -8.47 -26.70 -3.20
N ARG A 527 -7.68 -26.37 -4.21
CA ARG A 527 -6.26 -26.04 -4.02
C ARG A 527 -6.07 -24.74 -3.24
N CYS A 528 -6.90 -23.72 -3.50
CA CYS A 528 -6.78 -22.42 -2.86
C CYS A 528 -7.29 -22.39 -1.41
N PHE A 529 -8.35 -23.15 -1.11
CA PHE A 529 -9.10 -23.07 0.16
C PHE A 529 -9.09 -24.39 0.97
N GLY A 530 -8.61 -25.48 0.36
CA GLY A 530 -8.54 -26.82 0.95
C GLY A 530 -9.88 -27.30 1.50
N ASN A 531 -9.82 -27.90 2.69
CA ASN A 531 -10.96 -28.60 3.30
C ASN A 531 -12.09 -27.68 3.77
N LEU A 532 -11.84 -26.36 3.84
CA LEU A 532 -12.87 -25.37 4.16
C LEU A 532 -13.82 -25.14 2.98
N PHE A 533 -13.38 -25.42 1.75
CA PHE A 533 -14.22 -25.33 0.56
C PHE A 533 -14.98 -26.64 0.33
N ARG A 534 -16.31 -26.56 0.40
CA ARG A 534 -17.28 -27.64 0.22
C ARG A 534 -18.36 -27.27 -0.79
N GLY A 535 -17.97 -26.53 -1.83
CA GLY A 535 -18.88 -25.98 -2.83
C GLY A 535 -19.87 -24.99 -2.21
N VAL A 536 -21.16 -25.18 -2.49
CA VAL A 536 -22.25 -24.32 -1.98
C VAL A 536 -22.33 -24.34 -0.45
N ASN A 537 -22.09 -25.50 0.15
CA ASN A 537 -22.17 -25.72 1.61
C ASN A 537 -20.92 -25.25 2.38
N SER A 538 -20.05 -24.46 1.75
CA SER A 538 -18.86 -23.92 2.40
C SER A 538 -19.26 -22.97 3.54
N ASN A 539 -18.54 -23.04 4.66
CA ASN A 539 -18.69 -22.02 5.71
C ASN A 539 -17.91 -20.75 5.29
N TRP A 540 -18.58 -19.90 4.52
CA TRP A 540 -18.01 -18.68 3.94
C TRP A 540 -17.42 -17.71 4.96
N GLN A 541 -18.00 -17.65 6.17
CA GLN A 541 -17.52 -16.78 7.24
C GLN A 541 -16.18 -17.27 7.82
N ARG A 542 -16.03 -18.58 8.02
CA ARG A 542 -14.75 -19.18 8.45
C ARG A 542 -13.68 -19.06 7.38
N LEU A 543 -14.05 -19.22 6.11
CA LEU A 543 -13.12 -19.06 5.00
C LEU A 543 -12.64 -17.61 4.88
N ASP A 544 -13.56 -16.64 5.04
CA ASP A 544 -13.22 -15.21 5.12
C ASP A 544 -12.27 -14.90 6.28
N SER A 545 -12.54 -15.41 7.48
CA SER A 545 -11.72 -15.08 8.66
C SER A 545 -10.28 -15.52 8.45
N VAL A 546 -10.09 -16.74 7.94
CA VAL A 546 -8.77 -17.32 7.62
C VAL A 546 -8.06 -16.55 6.50
N VAL A 547 -8.73 -16.30 5.36
CA VAL A 547 -8.12 -15.58 4.23
C VAL A 547 -7.80 -14.13 4.60
N ASN A 548 -8.71 -13.43 5.30
CA ASN A 548 -8.46 -12.07 5.73
C ASN A 548 -7.33 -11.99 6.77
N PHE A 549 -7.27 -12.95 7.69
CA PHE A 549 -6.17 -13.05 8.65
C PHE A 549 -4.82 -13.19 7.93
N ALA A 550 -4.71 -14.18 7.03
CA ALA A 550 -3.50 -14.46 6.26
C ALA A 550 -3.03 -13.23 5.46
N ARG A 551 -3.97 -12.56 4.79
CA ARG A 551 -3.68 -11.35 4.01
C ARG A 551 -3.27 -10.16 4.86
N ASN A 552 -3.94 -9.94 5.98
CA ASN A 552 -3.59 -8.85 6.87
C ASN A 552 -2.19 -9.08 7.45
N LEU A 553 -1.86 -10.33 7.80
CA LEU A 553 -0.51 -10.69 8.24
C LEU A 553 0.52 -10.48 7.11
N SER A 554 0.20 -10.85 5.87
CA SER A 554 1.06 -10.59 4.71
C SER A 554 1.31 -9.10 4.49
N TYR A 555 0.29 -8.26 4.69
CA TYR A 555 0.42 -6.81 4.57
C TYR A 555 1.27 -6.23 5.71
N GLU A 556 1.06 -6.69 6.95
CA GLU A 556 1.82 -6.21 8.10
C GLU A 556 3.30 -6.62 8.04
N LEU A 557 3.60 -7.83 7.59
CA LEU A 557 4.98 -8.32 7.44
C LEU A 557 5.64 -7.91 6.12
N ASP A 558 4.93 -7.22 5.24
CA ASP A 558 5.39 -6.75 3.93
C ASP A 558 5.98 -7.87 3.05
N SER A 559 5.48 -9.11 3.21
CA SER A 559 5.96 -10.26 2.46
C SER A 559 4.92 -11.38 2.41
N SER A 560 4.29 -11.56 1.24
CA SER A 560 3.32 -12.64 1.01
C SER A 560 3.99 -14.01 1.03
N HIS A 561 5.15 -14.17 0.41
CA HIS A 561 5.89 -15.43 0.37
C HIS A 561 6.30 -15.93 1.77
N LEU A 562 6.78 -15.03 2.63
CA LEU A 562 7.13 -15.38 4.01
C LEU A 562 5.88 -15.90 4.74
N VAL A 563 4.76 -15.15 4.66
CA VAL A 563 3.52 -15.53 5.32
C VAL A 563 2.94 -16.83 4.78
N SER A 564 3.00 -17.07 3.47
CA SER A 564 2.63 -18.37 2.87
C SER A 564 3.35 -19.53 3.55
N ARG A 565 4.67 -19.42 3.77
CA ARG A 565 5.49 -20.45 4.45
C ARG A 565 5.13 -20.59 5.93
N LEU A 566 4.93 -19.47 6.64
CA LEU A 566 4.53 -19.49 8.04
C LEU A 566 3.17 -20.15 8.23
N ILE A 567 2.22 -19.89 7.32
CA ILE A 567 0.87 -20.45 7.34
C ILE A 567 0.88 -21.93 7.02
N GLU A 568 1.70 -22.40 6.07
CA GLU A 568 1.81 -23.82 5.74
C GLU A 568 2.17 -24.70 6.96
N HIS A 569 2.93 -24.15 7.90
CA HIS A 569 3.30 -24.81 9.16
C HIS A 569 2.77 -24.08 10.39
N TRP A 570 1.57 -23.50 10.29
CA TRP A 570 1.00 -22.61 11.29
C TRP A 570 1.05 -23.15 12.73
N PRO A 571 0.67 -24.41 13.04
CA PRO A 571 0.72 -24.91 14.42
C PRO A 571 2.13 -24.93 15.01
N SER A 572 3.13 -25.31 14.21
CA SER A 572 4.53 -25.30 14.65
C SER A 572 5.02 -23.87 14.82
N PHE A 573 4.70 -23.00 13.85
CA PHE A 573 5.07 -21.60 13.92
C PHE A 573 4.48 -20.91 15.15
N GLN A 574 3.18 -21.07 15.43
CA GLN A 574 2.53 -20.42 16.56
C GLN A 574 3.12 -20.85 17.90
N ARG A 575 3.42 -22.15 18.08
CA ARG A 575 4.08 -22.66 19.28
C ARG A 575 5.47 -22.04 19.45
N ASP A 576 6.28 -22.09 18.39
CA ASP A 576 7.65 -21.58 18.41
C ASP A 576 7.65 -20.05 18.59
N PHE A 577 6.71 -19.33 17.97
CA PHE A 577 6.52 -17.89 18.10
C PHE A 577 6.20 -17.48 19.55
N ASN A 578 5.33 -18.22 20.23
CA ASN A 578 5.03 -17.98 21.64
C ASN A 578 6.27 -18.13 22.54
N SER A 579 7.17 -19.07 22.23
CA SER A 579 8.45 -19.18 22.94
C SER A 579 9.43 -18.06 22.59
N LEU A 580 9.37 -17.51 21.38
CA LEU A 580 10.22 -16.39 20.93
C LEU A 580 9.79 -15.03 21.50
N THR A 581 8.51 -14.85 21.83
CA THR A 581 7.93 -13.57 22.28
C THR A 581 8.77 -12.80 23.32
N PRO A 582 9.30 -13.43 24.40
CA PRO A 582 10.09 -12.72 25.41
C PRO A 582 11.38 -12.10 24.85
N ALA A 583 12.03 -12.74 23.87
CA ALA A 583 13.22 -12.24 23.20
C ALA A 583 12.89 -11.31 22.01
N LEU A 584 11.73 -11.52 21.37
CA LEU A 584 11.29 -10.73 20.23
C LEU A 584 11.07 -9.26 20.57
N ARG A 585 10.45 -8.97 21.72
CA ARG A 585 10.19 -7.59 22.17
C ARG A 585 11.48 -6.76 22.31
N PRO A 586 12.46 -7.14 23.17
CA PRO A 586 13.68 -6.34 23.34
C PRO A 586 14.45 -6.23 22.02
N ALA A 587 14.56 -7.31 21.24
CA ALA A 587 15.22 -7.28 19.94
C ALA A 587 14.56 -6.29 18.95
N ALA A 588 13.22 -6.30 18.84
CA ALA A 588 12.49 -5.39 17.96
C ALA A 588 12.61 -3.93 18.42
N THR A 589 12.52 -3.67 19.72
CA THR A 589 12.74 -2.33 20.28
C THR A 589 14.17 -1.86 20.03
N SER A 590 15.17 -2.72 20.25
CA SER A 590 16.59 -2.43 20.02
C SER A 590 16.88 -2.18 18.54
N ALA A 591 16.30 -2.96 17.63
CA ALA A 591 16.44 -2.76 16.20
C ALA A 591 15.79 -1.44 15.74
N HIS A 592 14.60 -1.11 16.25
CA HIS A 592 13.96 0.17 15.98
C HIS A 592 14.80 1.35 16.53
N LYS A 593 15.27 1.27 17.78
CA LYS A 593 16.13 2.29 18.38
C LYS A 593 17.42 2.49 17.57
N LEU A 594 18.04 1.41 17.08
CA LEU A 594 19.21 1.51 16.19
C LEU A 594 18.89 2.21 14.87
N THR A 595 17.75 1.92 14.24
CA THR A 595 17.34 2.66 13.02
C THR A 595 17.15 4.16 13.26
N THR A 596 16.68 4.55 14.45
CA THR A 596 16.54 5.97 14.80
C THR A 596 17.85 6.63 15.21
N LEU A 597 18.76 5.88 15.85
CA LEU A 597 20.03 6.40 16.38
C LEU A 597 21.08 6.56 15.27
N ILE A 598 21.16 5.60 14.35
CA ILE A 598 22.16 5.55 13.29
C ILE A 598 21.51 5.31 11.91
N PRO A 599 20.57 6.20 11.49
CA PRO A 599 19.79 6.02 10.26
C PRO A 599 20.64 5.97 8.99
N MET A 600 21.84 6.55 9.02
CA MET A 600 22.81 6.48 7.92
C MET A 600 23.35 5.06 7.66
N PHE A 601 23.34 4.20 8.67
CA PHE A 601 23.95 2.86 8.61
C PHE A 601 22.95 1.73 8.75
N VAL A 602 21.79 1.97 9.37
CA VAL A 602 20.76 0.96 9.62
C VAL A 602 19.42 1.48 9.13
N SER A 603 18.86 0.82 8.13
CA SER A 603 17.52 1.02 7.60
C SER A 603 16.59 -0.15 7.94
N SER A 604 15.29 -0.02 7.70
CA SER A 604 14.32 -1.12 7.80
C SER A 604 14.67 -2.32 6.92
N GLU A 605 15.31 -2.08 5.77
CA GLU A 605 15.69 -3.15 4.83
C GLU A 605 17.03 -3.81 5.19
N THR A 606 17.75 -3.25 6.17
CA THR A 606 19.05 -3.78 6.56
C THR A 606 18.88 -5.15 7.21
N ASN A 607 19.67 -6.11 6.72
CA ASN A 607 19.71 -7.46 7.29
C ASN A 607 20.16 -7.44 8.76
N LEU A 608 19.54 -8.23 9.63
CA LEU A 608 19.81 -8.24 11.08
C LEU A 608 21.28 -8.56 11.38
N ALA A 609 21.91 -9.50 10.66
CA ALA A 609 23.33 -9.82 10.87
C ALA A 609 24.24 -8.63 10.50
N ASN A 610 23.88 -7.87 9.47
CA ASN A 610 24.60 -6.64 9.11
C ASN A 610 24.33 -5.53 10.13
N THR A 611 23.10 -5.41 10.63
CA THR A 611 22.74 -4.47 11.70
C THR A 611 23.59 -4.72 12.95
N VAL A 612 23.73 -5.97 13.40
CA VAL A 612 24.59 -6.33 14.55
C VAL A 612 26.06 -5.97 14.28
N LYS A 613 26.61 -6.36 13.12
CA LYS A 613 28.00 -6.02 12.74
C LYS A 613 28.24 -4.50 12.70
N THR A 614 27.29 -3.75 12.14
CA THR A 614 27.33 -2.29 12.07
C THR A 614 27.24 -1.67 13.46
N ALA A 615 26.35 -2.16 14.32
CA ALA A 615 26.21 -1.71 15.70
C ALA A 615 27.48 -1.96 16.52
N VAL A 616 28.15 -3.11 16.35
CA VAL A 616 29.44 -3.40 17.01
C VAL A 616 30.54 -2.44 16.53
N LYS A 617 30.67 -2.21 15.21
CA LYS A 617 31.63 -1.23 14.68
C LYS A 617 31.35 0.20 15.18
N PHE A 618 30.07 0.57 15.26
CA PHE A 618 29.66 1.86 15.79
C PHE A 618 29.99 1.97 17.29
N HIS A 619 29.70 0.92 18.07
CA HIS A 619 30.07 0.81 19.48
C HIS A 619 31.58 1.05 19.68
N ASP A 620 32.43 0.33 18.94
CA ASP A 620 33.89 0.41 19.10
C ASP A 620 34.41 1.81 18.80
N LYS A 621 33.88 2.42 17.72
CA LYS A 621 34.24 3.79 17.32
C LYS A 621 33.78 4.81 18.35
N VAL A 622 32.54 4.75 18.84
CA VAL A 622 32.03 5.67 19.86
C VAL A 622 32.78 5.47 21.19
N ASN A 623 33.14 4.24 21.56
CA ASN A 623 33.90 3.96 22.78
C ASN A 623 35.33 4.54 22.71
N GLN A 624 36.00 4.42 21.54
CA GLN A 624 37.28 5.06 21.31
C GLN A 624 37.19 6.58 21.49
N TRP A 625 36.17 7.20 20.85
CA TRP A 625 35.91 8.63 20.95
C TRP A 625 35.49 9.09 22.35
N GLN A 626 34.70 8.29 23.06
CA GLN A 626 34.32 8.55 24.45
C GLN A 626 35.55 8.62 25.35
N ARG A 627 36.44 7.63 25.30
CA ARG A 627 37.67 7.62 26.12
C ARG A 627 38.52 8.85 25.82
N TYR A 628 38.55 9.24 24.56
CA TYR A 628 39.26 10.42 24.10
C TYR A 628 38.64 11.73 24.63
N LEU A 629 37.33 11.90 24.51
CA LEU A 629 36.61 13.09 24.99
C LEU A 629 36.63 13.17 26.53
N GLN A 630 36.46 12.07 27.24
CA GLN A 630 36.54 12.04 28.71
C GLN A 630 37.91 12.48 29.25
N LYS A 631 38.98 12.22 28.49
CA LYS A 631 40.34 12.64 28.87
C LYS A 631 40.59 14.13 28.62
N ASN A 632 39.98 14.71 27.57
CA ASN A 632 40.35 16.03 27.06
C ASN A 632 39.26 17.11 27.26
N VAL A 633 38.02 16.74 27.57
CA VAL A 633 36.89 17.66 27.74
C VAL A 633 36.33 17.53 29.15
N THR A 634 36.48 18.60 29.94
CA THR A 634 36.04 18.64 31.34
C THR A 634 34.54 18.88 31.48
N ASP A 635 33.96 19.69 30.60
CA ASP A 635 32.54 20.05 30.63
C ASP A 635 31.68 19.01 29.90
N VAL A 636 31.10 18.08 30.67
CA VAL A 636 30.23 17.01 30.18
C VAL A 636 28.85 17.49 29.72
N SER A 637 28.50 18.75 29.99
CA SER A 637 27.22 19.35 29.57
C SER A 637 27.24 19.84 28.13
N LEU A 638 28.44 19.98 27.53
CA LEU A 638 28.59 20.39 26.14
C LEU A 638 27.97 19.39 25.17
N THR A 639 27.54 19.91 24.03
CA THR A 639 27.15 19.14 22.86
C THR A 639 28.29 19.18 21.83
N PRO A 640 28.42 18.19 20.94
CA PRO A 640 29.39 18.26 19.85
C PRO A 640 29.28 19.54 19.02
N TYR A 641 28.06 20.03 18.77
CA TYR A 641 27.85 21.31 18.08
C TYR A 641 28.42 22.49 18.87
N ALA A 642 28.16 22.56 20.18
CA ALA A 642 28.70 23.62 21.03
C ALA A 642 30.23 23.54 21.14
N MET A 643 30.83 22.34 21.06
CA MET A 643 32.28 22.19 21.00
C MET A 643 32.84 22.79 19.70
N LEU A 644 32.22 22.49 18.57
CA LEU A 644 32.61 23.05 17.27
C LEU A 644 32.44 24.57 17.26
N GLU A 645 31.32 25.09 17.74
CA GLU A 645 31.04 26.53 17.81
C GLU A 645 32.02 27.27 18.74
N LYS A 646 32.28 26.75 19.94
CA LYS A 646 33.28 27.33 20.85
C LYS A 646 34.67 27.32 20.24
N SER A 647 35.02 26.27 19.50
CA SER A 647 36.31 26.20 18.81
C SER A 647 36.39 27.15 17.63
N ALA A 648 35.30 27.31 16.86
CA ALA A 648 35.22 28.24 15.75
C ALA A 648 35.31 29.68 16.25
N ALA A 649 34.67 30.01 17.38
CA ALA A 649 34.80 31.31 18.03
C ALA A 649 36.23 31.58 18.54
N ALA A 650 36.88 30.56 19.11
CA ALA A 650 38.27 30.66 19.56
C ALA A 650 39.26 30.78 18.38
N MET A 651 39.01 30.08 17.27
CA MET A 651 39.83 30.10 16.06
C MET A 651 39.61 31.35 15.19
N SER A 652 38.37 31.86 15.13
CA SER A 652 37.99 33.13 14.47
C SER A 652 38.74 34.32 15.04
N MET A 653 39.11 34.27 16.32
CA MET A 653 39.90 35.30 16.97
C MET A 653 41.42 35.19 16.70
N GLN A 654 41.94 34.07 16.14
CA GLN A 654 43.40 33.83 16.12
C GLN A 654 44.05 33.11 14.92
N SER A 655 43.40 32.56 13.88
CA SER A 655 44.18 31.86 12.82
C SER A 655 43.50 31.57 11.46
N PRO A 656 44.24 31.59 10.32
CA PRO A 656 43.77 31.26 8.97
C PRO A 656 43.44 29.78 8.69
N VAL A 657 43.42 28.87 9.68
CA VAL A 657 43.27 27.41 9.46
C VAL A 657 41.92 26.98 8.86
N VAL A 658 40.88 27.82 8.93
CA VAL A 658 39.59 27.57 8.24
C VAL A 658 39.79 27.41 6.72
N SER A 659 40.82 28.03 6.13
CA SER A 659 41.11 27.93 4.70
C SER A 659 41.66 26.56 4.26
N LEU A 660 42.34 25.79 5.12
CA LEU A 660 42.94 24.49 4.75
C LEU A 660 41.90 23.38 4.57
N SER A 661 40.90 23.32 5.45
CA SER A 661 39.79 22.37 5.28
C SER A 661 39.00 22.73 4.02
N GLN A 662 38.70 24.02 3.84
CA GLN A 662 37.96 24.53 2.69
C GLN A 662 38.71 24.28 1.37
N GLN A 663 40.05 24.39 1.37
CA GLN A 663 40.89 24.08 0.21
C GLN A 663 40.96 22.59 -0.11
N GLU A 664 41.09 21.70 0.88
CA GLU A 664 41.02 20.24 0.65
C GLU A 664 39.62 19.79 0.16
N TYR A 665 38.56 20.47 0.62
CA TYR A 665 37.19 20.23 0.16
C TYR A 665 36.96 20.76 -1.25
N ASP A 666 37.43 21.98 -1.54
CA ASP A 666 37.40 22.59 -2.87
C ASP A 666 38.18 21.70 -3.86
N ASP A 667 39.35 21.17 -3.49
CA ASP A 667 40.15 20.26 -4.32
C ASP A 667 39.46 18.90 -4.55
N ARG A 668 38.76 18.34 -3.54
CA ARG A 668 38.00 17.08 -3.69
C ARG A 668 36.77 17.26 -4.58
N ILE A 669 36.03 18.33 -4.38
CA ILE A 669 34.88 18.73 -5.20
C ILE A 669 35.37 18.97 -6.63
N TYR A 670 36.45 19.73 -6.81
CA TYR A 670 37.05 20.02 -8.10
C TYR A 670 37.52 18.73 -8.82
N HIS A 671 38.28 17.85 -8.16
CA HIS A 671 38.75 16.60 -8.76
C HIS A 671 37.61 15.63 -9.13
N HIS A 672 36.58 15.50 -8.29
CA HIS A 672 35.46 14.59 -8.57
C HIS A 672 34.51 15.09 -9.67
N ILE A 673 34.44 16.41 -9.85
CA ILE A 673 33.50 17.04 -10.76
C ILE A 673 34.15 17.34 -12.11
N VAL A 674 35.36 17.91 -12.13
CA VAL A 674 36.12 18.18 -13.36
C VAL A 674 36.57 16.88 -14.03
N GLY A 675 36.89 15.84 -13.25
CA GLY A 675 37.24 14.51 -13.76
C GLY A 675 36.12 13.79 -14.54
N LYS A 676 34.88 14.29 -14.48
CA LYS A 676 33.72 13.72 -15.21
C LYS A 676 33.23 14.58 -16.38
N GLY A 677 34.00 15.61 -16.77
CA GLY A 677 33.67 16.47 -17.91
C GLY A 677 32.47 17.40 -17.70
N LEU A 678 32.08 17.66 -16.44
CA LEU A 678 31.05 18.65 -16.13
C LEU A 678 31.64 20.06 -16.32
N SER A 679 30.93 20.93 -17.04
CA SER A 679 31.39 22.31 -17.23
C SER A 679 31.34 23.07 -15.90
N ARG A 680 32.29 23.98 -15.68
CA ARG A 680 32.33 24.84 -14.47
C ARG A 680 31.01 25.58 -14.25
N GLU A 681 30.33 25.93 -15.33
CA GLU A 681 29.04 26.61 -15.32
C GLU A 681 27.92 25.71 -14.76
N THR A 682 27.85 24.43 -15.14
CA THR A 682 26.93 23.44 -14.56
C THR A 682 27.12 23.27 -13.05
N VAL A 683 28.38 23.29 -12.60
CA VAL A 683 28.72 23.16 -11.18
C VAL A 683 28.25 24.38 -10.40
N ALA A 684 28.59 25.57 -10.88
CA ALA A 684 28.20 26.83 -10.27
C ALA A 684 26.68 27.00 -10.23
N ALA A 685 25.99 26.72 -11.35
CA ALA A 685 24.54 26.80 -11.44
C ALA A 685 23.83 25.80 -10.50
N THR A 686 24.36 24.59 -10.37
CA THR A 686 23.80 23.56 -9.49
C THR A 686 23.99 23.90 -8.00
N ALA A 687 25.18 24.37 -7.64
CA ALA A 687 25.48 24.75 -6.26
C ALA A 687 24.72 26.02 -5.85
N GLU A 688 24.63 27.04 -6.72
CA GLU A 688 23.88 28.26 -6.43
C GLU A 688 22.38 27.98 -6.27
N TRP A 689 21.83 27.09 -7.10
CA TRP A 689 20.44 26.66 -6.93
C TRP A 689 20.21 25.96 -5.58
N LEU A 690 21.14 25.10 -5.14
CA LEU A 690 21.07 24.47 -3.83
C LEU A 690 21.14 25.48 -2.69
N ARG A 691 22.03 26.49 -2.79
CA ARG A 691 22.14 27.56 -1.79
C ARG A 691 20.85 28.35 -1.66
N VAL A 692 20.32 28.85 -2.78
CA VAL A 692 19.05 29.60 -2.79
C VAL A 692 17.91 28.72 -2.28
N SER A 693 17.89 27.42 -2.59
CA SER A 693 16.88 26.49 -2.09
C SER A 693 17.00 26.27 -0.58
N ILE A 694 18.20 26.10 -0.04
CA ILE A 694 18.41 25.92 1.41
C ILE A 694 18.06 27.20 2.17
N GLU A 695 18.56 28.35 1.73
CA GLU A 695 18.30 29.65 2.37
C GLU A 695 16.84 30.06 2.31
N ARG A 696 16.17 29.86 1.16
CA ARG A 696 14.79 30.30 0.98
C ARG A 696 13.77 29.42 1.67
N LEU A 697 14.08 28.13 1.81
CA LEU A 697 13.10 27.15 2.28
C LEU A 697 13.26 26.84 3.77
N GLU A 698 14.40 27.19 4.38
CA GLU A 698 14.79 26.73 5.73
C GLU A 698 14.64 25.20 5.87
N ILE A 699 14.77 24.46 4.75
CA ILE A 699 14.60 23.02 4.68
C ILE A 699 15.95 22.34 4.93
N ASP A 700 15.93 21.23 5.65
CA ASP A 700 17.13 20.43 5.87
C ASP A 700 17.57 19.65 4.62
N ILE A 701 18.89 19.45 4.52
CA ILE A 701 19.54 18.70 3.44
C ILE A 701 18.88 17.33 3.16
N PRO A 702 18.46 16.53 4.17
CA PRO A 702 17.75 15.26 3.94
C PRO A 702 16.45 15.41 3.14
N THR A 703 15.70 16.50 3.33
CA THR A 703 14.43 16.72 2.64
C THR A 703 14.65 17.13 1.19
N ILE A 704 15.62 18.02 0.91
CA ILE A 704 16.01 18.36 -0.47
C ILE A 704 16.54 17.12 -1.19
N ARG A 705 17.31 16.27 -0.49
CA ARG A 705 17.82 15.02 -1.04
C ARG A 705 16.70 14.05 -1.40
N ARG A 706 15.70 13.84 -0.53
CA ARG A 706 14.54 13.00 -0.85
C ARG A 706 13.76 13.51 -2.06
N TYR A 707 13.63 14.83 -2.18
CA TYR A 707 13.02 15.46 -3.35
C TYR A 707 13.80 15.12 -4.62
N LEU A 708 15.12 15.35 -4.62
CA LEU A 708 15.96 15.06 -5.78
C LEU A 708 16.05 13.56 -6.11
N ASP A 709 16.10 12.69 -5.10
CA ASP A 709 16.14 11.23 -5.28
C ASP A 709 14.83 10.74 -5.93
N SER A 710 13.67 11.29 -5.56
CA SER A 710 12.38 10.95 -6.19
C SER A 710 12.28 11.36 -7.67
N GLU A 711 12.91 12.48 -8.04
CA GLU A 711 12.84 13.03 -9.40
C GLU A 711 13.94 12.49 -10.33
N SER A 712 15.09 12.07 -9.78
CA SER A 712 16.20 11.48 -10.54
C SER A 712 15.88 10.11 -11.17
N SER A 713 14.75 9.51 -10.81
CA SER A 713 14.24 8.26 -11.40
C SER A 713 13.60 8.43 -12.78
N PHE A 714 13.50 9.68 -13.29
CA PHE A 714 12.91 10.00 -14.59
C PHE A 714 13.95 10.62 -15.54
N ASP A 715 14.27 9.92 -16.64
CA ASP A 715 15.31 10.26 -17.63
C ASP A 715 15.02 11.49 -18.53
N SER A 716 14.19 12.47 -18.12
CA SER A 716 13.87 13.64 -18.96
C SER A 716 14.22 14.98 -18.30
N PRO A 717 15.31 15.63 -18.74
CA PRO A 717 15.68 17.00 -18.35
C PRO A 717 14.59 18.04 -18.64
N ALA A 718 13.67 17.76 -19.57
CA ALA A 718 12.62 18.70 -19.99
C ALA A 718 11.52 18.91 -18.94
N ARG A 719 11.32 17.96 -18.01
CA ARG A 719 10.30 18.08 -16.95
C ARG A 719 10.78 18.85 -15.72
N ILE A 720 12.07 18.78 -15.43
CA ILE A 720 12.73 19.60 -14.39
C ILE A 720 12.73 21.09 -14.82
N LYS A 721 12.71 21.38 -16.12
CA LYS A 721 12.65 22.74 -16.68
C LYS A 721 11.24 23.34 -16.79
N SER A 722 10.18 22.52 -16.74
CA SER A 722 8.78 22.96 -16.87
C SER A 722 8.08 23.21 -15.54
N LEU A 723 8.79 23.02 -14.43
CA LEU A 723 8.40 23.28 -13.04
C LEU A 723 9.25 24.46 -12.53
#